data_AF-A2E5X1-F1
#
_entry.id   AF-A2E5X1-F1
#
_cell.length_a   1.000
_cell.length_b   1.000
_cell.length_c   1.000
_cell.angle_alpha   90.00
_cell.angle_beta   90.00
_cell.angle_gamma   90.00
#
_symmetry.space_group_name_H-M   'P 1'
#
loop_
_entity.id
_entity.type
_entity.pdbx_description
1 polymer ?
#
loop_
_entity_poly.entity_id
_entity_poly.type
_entity_poly.pdbx_seq_one_letter_code
_entity_poly.pdbx_strand_id
1 'polypeptide(L)'
;MLQIVDKITRFDAIYEIKDLKQNDFENYYKNVMRNLLISLNNLKISIKTPKNNVLFGILSYLNKIEIFQEFCGQKQVETQKSKEIVISGFYKSSTIDDLINQFLRYLTNVDSVLYHGISMMVDQDNMVNIAYDKSEIFRNEIKKGKEGKISEVFLSVSDIFVIVSHVLSISDYIETPLSLKCSITFLSLIQKLAKYNSDMKKGSKNKDFINNLINDLDYLINIIEYPKFKEPSTPTSFRLSQYGFYNLVLRLSTIFSFIIELSTWSVIPLMYEEGQRDFLSLMNAYIPITQTCSSYFSNLDPKIKKIYEKFENSAQNLVNESKNIRIGPDFESFLPALNSFASDLISLSNSISEMKQEMSIKIDKNVINQIPDDYILPVTPEIGRLPISVFNEIKILSKPFDEILTKISSKLSSIDENKVKEIIKSLIEFRKIAENFCEISLSMISSIPDFSNQIRVQTVLYNISSLISSLQNIVRSKLLGTLQNDKEISENLTKIKCQKEKLINLTQEISSQNVVKNNDDASNSLTVCAQEVGETLSKLFVLDEKQKSNFDSKILLSAARIVERARQLTMMQIEKHGHIDNEKGMIHAAGEVTEAVKLFLIVAEMKNDEDLNYKIVSAAKIINASVASLVACVNVKGGDKEKIINDEIKNLKNFTEKIIKETEAKIFKKLEENDKKDNKKVMIPVILKLNLQNEINAQWKKCEEEEKKLYEFRKRKI
;
A
#
# COMPACT_ATOMS: atom_id res chain seq x y z
N MET A 1 -53.58 42.63 23.89
CA MET A 1 -53.95 41.20 23.92
C MET A 1 -52.72 40.29 23.91
N LEU A 2 -51.84 40.34 22.90
CA LEU A 2 -50.64 39.47 22.84
C LEU A 2 -49.72 39.59 24.07
N GLN A 3 -49.52 40.79 24.63
CA GLN A 3 -48.78 40.97 25.89
C GLN A 3 -49.40 40.26 27.10
N ILE A 4 -50.73 40.11 27.14
CA ILE A 4 -51.42 39.38 28.21
C ILE A 4 -51.20 37.87 28.00
N VAL A 5 -51.33 37.40 26.76
CA VAL A 5 -51.09 36.00 26.40
C VAL A 5 -49.64 35.59 26.70
N ASP A 6 -48.68 36.47 26.41
CA ASP A 6 -47.26 36.25 26.75
C ASP A 6 -47.08 35.98 28.25
N LYS A 7 -47.65 36.84 29.11
CA LYS A 7 -47.60 36.64 30.57
C LYS A 7 -48.28 35.36 31.02
N ILE A 8 -49.45 35.03 30.48
CA ILE A 8 -50.21 33.81 30.85
C ILE A 8 -49.42 32.55 30.45
N THR A 9 -48.96 32.48 29.21
CA THR A 9 -48.24 31.30 28.70
C THR A 9 -46.88 31.10 29.38
N ARG A 10 -46.26 32.16 29.90
CA ARG A 10 -45.08 32.04 30.78
C ARG A 10 -45.41 31.32 32.09
N PHE A 11 -46.55 31.60 32.72
CA PHE A 11 -46.98 30.87 33.91
C PHE A 11 -47.26 29.39 33.61
N ASP A 12 -47.95 29.10 32.51
CA ASP A 12 -48.24 27.71 32.11
C ASP A 12 -46.96 26.90 31.86
N ALA A 13 -45.95 27.52 31.22
CA ALA A 13 -44.65 26.90 30.98
C ALA A 13 -43.92 26.50 32.28
N ILE A 14 -44.00 27.32 33.34
CA ILE A 14 -43.39 27.01 34.64
C ILE A 14 -44.03 25.75 35.24
N TYR A 15 -45.35 25.62 35.15
CA TYR A 15 -46.06 24.44 35.65
C TYR A 15 -45.69 23.18 34.87
N GLU A 16 -45.67 23.25 33.54
CA GLU A 16 -45.28 22.09 32.72
C GLU A 16 -43.85 21.63 33.02
N ILE A 17 -42.89 22.55 33.11
CA ILE A 17 -41.46 22.19 33.26
C ILE A 17 -41.16 21.66 34.66
N LYS A 18 -41.85 22.16 35.69
CA LYS A 18 -41.66 21.73 37.08
C LYS A 18 -41.90 20.23 37.28
N ASP A 19 -42.84 19.65 36.53
CA ASP A 19 -43.25 18.25 36.68
C ASP A 19 -42.47 17.29 35.75
N LEU A 20 -41.56 17.81 34.92
CA LEU A 20 -40.73 16.98 34.05
C LEU A 20 -39.68 16.20 34.86
N LYS A 21 -39.43 14.94 34.49
CA LYS A 21 -38.28 14.19 34.99
C LYS A 21 -37.04 14.57 34.20
N GLN A 22 -35.86 14.42 34.80
CA GLN A 22 -34.59 14.78 34.17
C GLN A 22 -34.38 14.12 32.79
N ASN A 23 -34.79 12.85 32.62
CA ASN A 23 -34.67 12.13 31.35
C ASN A 23 -35.62 12.65 30.26
N ASP A 24 -36.66 13.41 30.63
CA ASP A 24 -37.66 13.94 29.70
C ASP A 24 -37.29 15.35 29.20
N PHE A 25 -36.28 16.00 29.79
CA PHE A 25 -35.94 17.41 29.52
C PHE A 25 -35.53 17.62 28.07
N GLU A 26 -34.67 16.75 27.55
CA GLU A 26 -34.17 16.87 26.18
C GLU A 26 -35.30 16.66 25.16
N ASN A 27 -36.12 15.63 25.36
CA ASN A 27 -37.28 15.34 24.52
C ASN A 27 -38.31 16.47 24.57
N TYR A 28 -38.55 17.05 25.75
CA TYR A 28 -39.42 18.22 25.91
C TYR A 28 -38.89 19.40 25.08
N TYR A 29 -37.61 19.75 25.25
CA TYR A 29 -37.00 20.88 24.54
C TYR A 29 -37.03 20.70 23.02
N LYS A 30 -36.69 19.49 22.52
CA LYS A 30 -36.79 19.13 21.09
C LYS A 30 -38.20 19.33 20.55
N ASN A 31 -39.21 18.85 21.27
CA ASN A 31 -40.61 18.97 20.87
C ASN A 31 -41.08 20.43 20.87
N VAL A 32 -40.70 21.22 21.87
CA VAL A 32 -41.02 22.66 21.92
C VAL A 32 -40.40 23.40 20.73
N MET A 33 -39.12 23.12 20.42
CA MET A 33 -38.42 23.71 19.27
C MET A 33 -39.07 23.33 17.93
N ARG A 34 -39.38 22.05 17.73
CA ARG A 34 -40.07 21.58 16.51
C ARG A 34 -41.43 22.28 16.33
N ASN A 35 -42.22 22.39 17.39
CA ASN A 35 -43.52 23.05 17.33
C ASN A 35 -43.43 24.57 17.13
N LEU A 36 -42.38 25.21 17.66
CA LEU A 36 -42.09 26.61 17.38
C LEU A 36 -41.80 26.81 15.89
N LEU A 37 -40.95 25.98 15.29
CA LEU A 37 -40.63 26.06 13.85
C LEU A 37 -41.88 25.86 12.99
N ILE A 38 -42.71 24.87 13.30
CA ILE A 38 -44.00 24.66 12.62
C ILE A 38 -44.87 25.91 12.71
N SER A 39 -44.96 26.52 13.89
CA SER A 39 -45.78 27.72 14.11
C SER A 39 -45.21 28.95 13.39
N LEU A 40 -43.89 29.13 13.37
CA LEU A 40 -43.22 30.19 12.61
C LEU A 40 -43.42 30.00 11.09
N ASN A 41 -43.36 28.77 10.59
CA ASN A 41 -43.64 28.48 9.18
C ASN A 41 -45.12 28.72 8.83
N ASN A 42 -46.05 28.35 9.71
CA ASN A 42 -47.46 28.69 9.54
C ASN A 42 -47.69 30.21 9.53
N LEU A 43 -46.95 30.96 10.36
CA LEU A 43 -46.95 32.41 10.33
C LEU A 43 -46.41 32.92 8.99
N LYS A 44 -45.28 32.39 8.49
CA LYS A 44 -44.71 32.73 7.18
C LYS A 44 -45.73 32.58 6.05
N ILE A 45 -46.42 31.45 5.99
CA ILE A 45 -47.47 31.18 4.98
C ILE A 45 -48.65 32.14 5.13
N SER A 46 -49.00 32.52 6.37
CA SER A 46 -50.13 33.40 6.68
C SER A 46 -49.73 34.85 6.97
N ILE A 47 -48.56 35.31 6.53
CA ILE A 47 -47.98 36.63 6.88
C ILE A 47 -48.96 37.80 6.62
N LYS A 48 -49.76 37.71 5.55
CA LYS A 48 -50.73 38.76 5.18
C LYS A 48 -51.91 38.85 6.14
N THR A 49 -52.32 37.73 6.73
CA THR A 49 -53.47 37.59 7.62
C THR A 49 -53.16 36.58 8.72
N PRO A 50 -52.26 36.93 9.65
CA PRO A 50 -51.77 36.00 10.66
C PRO A 50 -52.91 35.63 11.60
N LYS A 51 -53.14 34.32 11.78
CA LYS A 51 -54.18 33.83 12.68
C LYS A 51 -53.74 33.95 14.13
N ASN A 52 -54.62 34.44 15.01
CA ASN A 52 -54.31 34.63 16.43
C ASN A 52 -53.79 33.36 17.12
N ASN A 53 -54.33 32.19 16.77
CA ASN A 53 -53.88 30.91 17.33
C ASN A 53 -52.42 30.58 17.00
N VAL A 54 -51.94 30.94 15.81
CA VAL A 54 -50.53 30.77 15.41
C VAL A 54 -49.64 31.69 16.24
N LEU A 55 -50.03 32.96 16.40
CA LEU A 55 -49.28 33.92 17.22
C LEU A 55 -49.22 33.51 18.69
N PHE A 56 -50.35 33.04 19.25
CA PHE A 56 -50.40 32.53 20.61
C PHE A 56 -49.53 31.28 20.79
N GLY A 57 -49.54 30.39 19.79
CA GLY A 57 -48.65 29.22 19.77
C GLY A 57 -47.17 29.62 19.79
N ILE A 58 -46.75 30.55 18.94
CA ILE A 58 -45.37 31.05 18.91
C ILE A 58 -44.96 31.63 20.26
N LEU A 59 -45.77 32.51 20.85
CA LEU A 59 -45.48 33.08 22.18
C LEU A 59 -45.41 32.00 23.26
N SER A 60 -46.33 31.02 23.23
CA SER A 60 -46.31 29.90 24.16
C SER A 60 -45.00 29.11 24.06
N TYR A 61 -44.56 28.74 22.86
CA TYR A 61 -43.32 27.98 22.71
C TYR A 61 -42.06 28.82 23.03
N LEU A 62 -42.04 30.11 22.69
CA LEU A 62 -40.94 31.01 23.09
C LEU A 62 -40.84 31.15 24.62
N ASN A 63 -41.97 31.23 25.31
CA ASN A 63 -42.01 31.22 26.78
C ASN A 63 -41.53 29.88 27.36
N LYS A 64 -41.94 28.74 26.78
CA LYS A 64 -41.45 27.42 27.19
C LYS A 64 -39.93 27.30 27.05
N ILE A 65 -39.35 27.79 25.95
CA ILE A 65 -37.89 27.81 25.75
C ILE A 65 -37.21 28.70 26.79
N GLU A 66 -37.71 29.92 27.02
CA GLU A 66 -37.13 30.85 27.99
C GLU A 66 -37.14 30.26 29.42
N ILE A 67 -38.30 29.75 29.86
CA ILE A 67 -38.42 29.14 31.20
C ILE A 67 -37.55 27.89 31.32
N PHE A 68 -37.48 27.07 30.27
CA PHE A 68 -36.58 25.91 30.27
C PHE A 68 -35.11 26.33 30.44
N GLN A 69 -34.69 27.39 29.76
CA GLN A 69 -33.34 27.95 29.87
C GLN A 69 -33.05 28.56 31.24
N GLU A 70 -34.02 29.26 31.83
CA GLU A 70 -33.93 29.76 33.20
C GLU A 70 -33.80 28.61 34.20
N PHE A 71 -34.59 27.54 34.03
CA PHE A 71 -34.59 26.37 34.91
C PHE A 71 -33.28 25.57 34.83
N CYS A 72 -32.75 25.37 33.62
CA CYS A 72 -31.47 24.67 33.42
C CYS A 72 -30.24 25.56 33.64
N GLY A 73 -30.41 26.87 33.87
CA GLY A 73 -29.31 27.82 34.03
C GLY A 73 -28.51 28.06 32.73
N GLN A 74 -29.09 27.79 31.56
CA GLN A 74 -28.42 27.88 30.25
C GLN A 74 -29.08 28.95 29.37
N LYS A 75 -28.55 30.18 29.35
CA LYS A 75 -29.00 31.21 28.39
C LYS A 75 -28.34 31.01 27.03
N GLN A 76 -28.86 30.08 26.23
CA GLN A 76 -28.34 29.80 24.88
C GLN A 76 -29.15 30.46 23.76
N VAL A 77 -30.43 30.83 23.99
CA VAL A 77 -31.34 31.29 22.93
C VAL A 77 -31.95 32.64 23.30
N GLU A 78 -31.78 33.62 22.41
CA GLU A 78 -32.36 34.95 22.59
C GLU A 78 -33.86 34.95 22.19
N THR A 79 -34.73 34.58 23.14
CA THR A 79 -36.18 34.52 22.91
C THR A 79 -36.85 35.89 22.98
N GLN A 80 -36.29 36.84 23.73
CA GLN A 80 -36.92 38.14 24.00
C GLN A 80 -37.13 38.98 22.74
N LYS A 81 -36.09 39.10 21.91
CA LYS A 81 -36.17 39.80 20.61
C LYS A 81 -37.21 39.15 19.68
N SER A 82 -37.28 37.83 19.69
CA SER A 82 -38.27 37.06 18.92
C SER A 82 -39.70 37.35 19.39
N LYS A 83 -39.93 37.47 20.70
CA LYS A 83 -41.24 37.87 21.25
C LYS A 83 -41.61 39.29 20.88
N GLU A 84 -40.67 40.24 20.94
CA GLU A 84 -40.91 41.62 20.55
C GLU A 84 -41.36 41.73 19.09
N ILE A 85 -40.72 40.97 18.19
CA ILE A 85 -41.13 40.87 16.79
C ILE A 85 -42.57 40.35 16.70
N VAL A 86 -42.89 39.26 17.41
CA VAL A 86 -44.23 38.66 17.39
C VAL A 86 -45.29 39.61 17.95
N ILE A 87 -45.00 40.32 19.04
CA ILE A 87 -45.93 41.25 19.71
C ILE A 87 -46.14 42.52 18.89
N SER A 88 -45.10 43.00 18.18
CA SER A 88 -45.16 44.24 17.40
C SER A 88 -46.22 44.19 16.28
N GLY A 89 -46.58 42.99 15.81
CA GLY A 89 -47.52 42.82 14.71
C GLY A 89 -46.95 43.11 13.32
N PHE A 90 -45.69 43.53 13.21
CA PHE A 90 -45.03 43.88 11.94
C PHE A 90 -44.21 42.70 11.40
N TYR A 91 -44.86 41.81 10.66
CA TYR A 91 -44.23 40.60 10.11
C TYR A 91 -43.69 40.84 8.69
N LYS A 92 -42.39 41.12 8.56
CA LYS A 92 -41.69 41.06 7.26
C LYS A 92 -41.25 39.62 6.99
N SER A 93 -41.37 39.15 5.74
CA SER A 93 -40.93 37.79 5.36
C SER A 93 -39.49 37.52 5.76
N SER A 94 -38.58 38.44 5.45
CA SER A 94 -37.16 38.31 5.80
C SER A 94 -36.93 38.15 7.30
N THR A 95 -37.70 38.87 8.13
CA THR A 95 -37.58 38.77 9.60
C THR A 95 -38.08 37.42 10.12
N ILE A 96 -39.15 36.88 9.54
CA ILE A 96 -39.63 35.54 9.90
C ILE A 96 -38.65 34.47 9.40
N ASP A 97 -38.06 34.64 8.22
CA ASP A 97 -37.02 33.75 7.69
C ASP A 97 -35.78 33.74 8.59
N ASP A 98 -35.34 34.90 9.08
CA ASP A 98 -34.23 35.02 10.03
C ASP A 98 -34.54 34.29 11.35
N LEU A 99 -35.75 34.43 11.87
CA LEU A 99 -36.21 33.71 13.08
C LEU A 99 -36.23 32.20 12.84
N ILE A 100 -36.80 31.74 11.72
CA ILE A 100 -36.82 30.32 11.37
C ILE A 100 -35.40 29.79 11.29
N ASN A 101 -34.49 30.47 10.59
CA ASN A 101 -33.10 30.05 10.46
C ASN A 101 -32.36 30.03 11.81
N GLN A 102 -32.65 31.00 12.68
CA GLN A 102 -32.09 31.05 14.02
C GLN A 102 -32.51 29.83 14.86
N PHE A 103 -33.82 29.56 14.94
CA PHE A 103 -34.34 28.42 15.70
C PHE A 103 -34.02 27.07 15.05
N LEU A 104 -33.88 27.04 13.73
CA LEU A 104 -33.41 25.87 13.00
C LEU A 104 -31.98 25.50 13.43
N ARG A 105 -31.06 26.48 13.47
CA ARG A 105 -29.68 26.23 13.96
C ARG A 105 -29.67 25.69 15.38
N TYR A 106 -30.53 26.22 16.26
CA TYR A 106 -30.65 25.70 17.62
C TYR A 106 -31.20 24.27 17.66
N LEU A 107 -32.22 23.96 16.85
CA LEU A 107 -32.73 22.60 16.74
C LEU A 107 -31.66 21.64 16.21
N THR A 108 -30.95 22.00 15.15
CA THR A 108 -29.87 21.16 14.59
C THR A 108 -28.75 20.90 15.58
N ASN A 109 -28.46 21.85 16.49
CA ASN A 109 -27.45 21.63 17.54
C ASN A 109 -27.91 20.66 18.63
N VAL A 110 -29.23 20.58 18.90
CA VAL A 110 -29.79 19.70 19.94
C VAL A 110 -30.24 18.35 19.37
N ASP A 111 -30.66 18.33 18.12
CA ASP A 111 -31.24 17.17 17.45
C ASP A 111 -30.74 17.15 16.00
N SER A 112 -29.44 16.91 15.83
CA SER A 112 -28.81 16.86 14.52
C SER A 112 -29.25 15.62 13.75
N VAL A 113 -29.40 15.77 12.43
CA VAL A 113 -29.39 14.64 11.49
C VAL A 113 -28.09 13.86 11.69
N LEU A 114 -28.20 12.62 12.15
CA LEU A 114 -27.09 11.74 12.48
C LEU A 114 -26.20 11.50 11.28
N TYR A 115 -26.74 11.44 10.06
CA TYR A 115 -25.95 11.36 8.83
C TYR A 115 -24.80 12.38 8.76
N HIS A 116 -25.04 13.64 9.15
CA HIS A 116 -24.00 14.67 9.14
C HIS A 116 -23.11 14.62 10.40
N GLY A 117 -23.69 14.29 11.56
CA GLY A 117 -22.99 14.29 12.84
C GLY A 117 -22.08 13.08 13.08
N ILE A 118 -22.40 11.93 12.49
CA ILE A 118 -21.73 10.65 12.81
C ILE A 118 -20.23 10.67 12.50
N SER A 119 -19.81 11.44 11.48
CA SER A 119 -18.42 11.57 11.07
C SER A 119 -17.50 12.11 12.17
N MET A 120 -18.05 12.84 13.14
CA MET A 120 -17.31 13.40 14.28
C MET A 120 -17.22 12.42 15.46
N MET A 121 -17.99 11.33 15.43
CA MET A 121 -17.97 10.29 16.46
C MET A 121 -16.87 9.28 16.14
N VAL A 122 -15.95 9.07 17.07
CA VAL A 122 -14.90 8.03 16.98
C VAL A 122 -15.10 6.95 18.04
N ASP A 123 -15.76 7.29 19.14
CA ASP A 123 -16.00 6.38 20.25
C ASP A 123 -17.13 5.40 19.93
N GLN A 124 -16.78 4.13 19.80
CA GLN A 124 -17.70 3.04 19.50
C GLN A 124 -18.71 2.82 20.63
N ASP A 125 -18.35 3.03 21.90
CA ASP A 125 -19.27 2.82 23.04
C ASP A 125 -20.41 3.85 22.99
N ASN A 126 -20.10 5.10 22.64
CA ASN A 126 -21.13 6.12 22.42
C ASN A 126 -22.05 5.77 21.25
N MET A 127 -21.50 5.23 20.15
CA MET A 127 -22.31 4.78 19.01
C MET A 127 -23.24 3.62 19.39
N VAL A 128 -22.75 2.67 20.19
CA VAL A 128 -23.54 1.56 20.73
C VAL A 128 -24.67 2.09 21.62
N ASN A 129 -24.39 3.03 22.52
CA ASN A 129 -25.42 3.65 23.37
C ASN A 129 -26.51 4.32 22.54
N ILE A 130 -26.14 5.13 21.54
CA ILE A 130 -27.10 5.78 20.63
C ILE A 130 -27.92 4.72 19.88
N ALA A 131 -27.27 3.66 19.38
CA ALA A 131 -27.97 2.58 18.69
C ALA A 131 -29.00 1.88 19.60
N TYR A 132 -28.67 1.68 20.88
CA TYR A 132 -29.60 1.12 21.86
C TYR A 132 -30.78 2.04 22.15
N ASP A 133 -30.55 3.33 22.34
CA ASP A 133 -31.62 4.33 22.53
C ASP A 133 -32.59 4.32 21.34
N LYS A 134 -32.05 4.32 20.11
CA LYS A 134 -32.84 4.23 18.87
C LYS A 134 -33.56 2.89 18.75
N SER A 135 -32.94 1.79 19.19
CA SER A 135 -33.58 0.47 19.20
C SER A 135 -34.76 0.41 20.17
N GLU A 136 -34.69 1.11 21.31
CA GLU A 136 -35.76 1.17 22.28
C GLU A 136 -36.95 1.96 21.72
N ILE A 137 -36.68 3.12 21.10
CA ILE A 137 -37.70 3.91 20.39
C ILE A 137 -38.38 3.05 19.32
N PHE A 138 -37.61 2.37 18.48
CA PHE A 138 -38.13 1.45 17.46
C PHE A 138 -39.05 0.39 18.07
N ARG A 139 -38.59 -0.31 19.12
CA ARG A 139 -39.35 -1.39 19.79
C ARG A 139 -40.64 -0.86 20.42
N ASN A 140 -40.59 0.32 21.03
CA ASN A 140 -41.74 0.94 21.67
C ASN A 140 -42.80 1.35 20.65
N GLU A 141 -42.38 2.04 19.58
CA GLU A 141 -43.30 2.52 18.54
C GLU A 141 -43.90 1.37 17.73
N ILE A 142 -43.10 0.35 17.39
CA ILE A 142 -43.60 -0.77 16.60
C ILE A 142 -44.63 -1.60 17.38
N LYS A 143 -44.46 -1.76 18.70
CA LYS A 143 -45.40 -2.49 19.57
C LYS A 143 -46.73 -1.77 19.78
N LYS A 144 -46.74 -0.44 19.77
CA LYS A 144 -47.98 0.38 19.81
C LYS A 144 -48.89 0.09 18.61
N GLY A 145 -48.29 -0.18 17.46
CA GLY A 145 -49.00 -0.58 16.25
C GLY A 145 -49.70 0.59 15.56
N LYS A 146 -51.04 0.59 15.46
CA LYS A 146 -51.80 1.71 14.85
C LYS A 146 -51.57 3.05 15.54
N GLU A 147 -51.25 3.03 16.83
CA GLU A 147 -50.96 4.23 17.64
C GLU A 147 -49.48 4.61 17.58
N GLY A 148 -48.63 3.77 16.98
CA GLY A 148 -47.21 4.02 16.83
C GLY A 148 -46.94 5.02 15.71
N LYS A 149 -45.95 5.87 15.90
CA LYS A 149 -45.49 6.82 14.88
C LYS A 149 -44.54 6.12 13.92
N ILE A 150 -45.06 5.70 12.77
CA ILE A 150 -44.26 4.99 11.76
C ILE A 150 -43.02 5.78 11.33
N SER A 151 -43.09 7.12 11.27
CA SER A 151 -41.94 7.96 10.94
C SER A 151 -40.78 7.82 11.94
N GLU A 152 -41.08 7.67 13.25
CA GLU A 152 -40.05 7.45 14.28
C GLU A 152 -39.40 6.06 14.15
N VAL A 153 -40.17 5.06 13.70
CA VAL A 153 -39.66 3.71 13.41
C VAL A 153 -38.68 3.75 12.24
N PHE A 154 -39.04 4.42 11.14
CA PHE A 154 -38.14 4.59 9.98
C PHE A 154 -36.89 5.39 10.34
N LEU A 155 -37.05 6.50 11.07
CA LEU A 155 -35.94 7.32 11.55
C LEU A 155 -34.95 6.49 12.38
N SER A 156 -35.44 5.69 13.34
CA SER A 156 -34.60 4.86 14.20
C SER A 156 -33.79 3.83 13.40
N VAL A 157 -34.40 3.20 12.39
CA VAL A 157 -33.71 2.24 11.51
C VAL A 157 -32.66 2.93 10.65
N SER A 158 -32.98 4.10 10.11
CA SER A 158 -32.05 4.91 9.34
C SER A 158 -30.83 5.32 10.15
N ASP A 159 -31.05 5.85 11.37
CA ASP A 159 -29.99 6.25 12.29
C ASP A 159 -29.06 5.07 12.62
N ILE A 160 -29.64 3.91 12.97
CA ILE A 160 -28.86 2.70 13.27
C ILE A 160 -28.03 2.28 12.06
N PHE A 161 -28.57 2.36 10.84
CA PHE A 161 -27.80 2.01 9.64
C PHE A 161 -26.67 3.00 9.32
N VAL A 162 -26.88 4.30 9.57
CA VAL A 162 -25.83 5.32 9.47
C VAL A 162 -24.67 4.97 10.42
N ILE A 163 -25.00 4.57 11.65
CA ILE A 163 -24.00 4.11 12.63
C ILE A 163 -23.28 2.85 12.13
N VAL A 164 -24.00 1.84 11.62
CA VAL A 164 -23.39 0.63 11.05
C VAL A 164 -22.41 0.98 9.93
N SER A 165 -22.80 1.83 9.00
CA SER A 165 -21.96 2.25 7.88
C SER A 165 -20.66 2.91 8.36
N HIS A 166 -20.77 3.78 9.38
CA HIS A 166 -19.63 4.47 9.98
C HIS A 166 -18.72 3.53 10.77
N VAL A 167 -19.26 2.60 11.56
CA VAL A 167 -18.49 1.58 12.28
C VAL A 167 -17.72 0.69 11.30
N LEU A 168 -18.35 0.28 10.19
CA LEU A 168 -17.67 -0.46 9.13
C LEU A 168 -16.55 0.37 8.49
N SER A 169 -16.72 1.69 8.36
CA SER A 169 -15.68 2.59 7.86
C SER A 169 -14.50 2.73 8.82
N ILE A 170 -14.75 2.87 10.13
CA ILE A 170 -13.67 2.97 11.14
C ILE A 170 -12.92 1.63 11.27
N SER A 171 -13.63 0.51 11.07
CA SER A 171 -13.08 -0.83 11.22
C SER A 171 -12.48 -1.40 9.92
N ASP A 172 -12.35 -0.59 8.85
CA ASP A 172 -11.87 -1.01 7.53
C ASP A 172 -12.63 -2.20 6.89
N TYR A 173 -13.93 -2.35 7.20
CA TYR A 173 -14.78 -3.42 6.66
C TYR A 173 -15.72 -2.98 5.53
N ILE A 174 -15.57 -1.76 5.02
CA ILE A 174 -16.41 -1.21 3.93
C ILE A 174 -16.33 -2.01 2.63
N GLU A 175 -15.18 -2.63 2.36
CA GLU A 175 -14.89 -3.43 1.17
C GLU A 175 -14.91 -4.92 1.51
N THR A 176 -15.95 -5.37 2.21
CA THR A 176 -16.09 -6.78 2.60
C THR A 176 -17.51 -7.30 2.34
N PRO A 177 -17.73 -8.62 2.28
CA PRO A 177 -19.07 -9.21 2.24
C PRO A 177 -19.97 -8.78 3.42
N LEU A 178 -19.38 -8.35 4.54
CA LEU A 178 -20.12 -7.85 5.69
C LEU A 178 -20.87 -6.55 5.35
N SER A 179 -20.25 -5.62 4.61
CA SER A 179 -20.90 -4.37 4.21
C SER A 179 -22.10 -4.60 3.29
N LEU A 180 -21.97 -5.53 2.35
CA LEU A 180 -23.09 -5.96 1.49
C LEU A 180 -24.23 -6.55 2.33
N LYS A 181 -23.91 -7.46 3.25
CA LYS A 181 -24.91 -8.12 4.08
C LYS A 181 -25.67 -7.12 4.97
N CYS A 182 -24.97 -6.16 5.57
CA CYS A 182 -25.61 -5.10 6.35
C CYS A 182 -26.54 -4.24 5.49
N SER A 183 -26.08 -3.88 4.28
CA SER A 183 -26.89 -3.11 3.33
C SER A 183 -28.15 -3.85 2.91
N ILE A 184 -28.05 -5.15 2.59
CA ILE A 184 -29.21 -5.98 2.26
C ILE A 184 -30.17 -6.11 3.45
N THR A 185 -29.67 -6.32 4.67
CA THR A 185 -30.52 -6.40 5.87
C THR A 185 -31.28 -5.09 6.08
N PHE A 186 -30.61 -3.94 6.00
CA PHE A 186 -31.25 -2.63 6.13
C PHE A 186 -32.30 -2.39 5.04
N LEU A 187 -31.97 -2.61 3.77
CA LEU A 187 -32.92 -2.45 2.67
C LEU A 187 -34.12 -3.37 2.83
N SER A 188 -33.91 -4.63 3.24
CA SER A 188 -34.99 -5.58 3.52
C SER A 188 -35.88 -5.12 4.67
N LEU A 189 -35.27 -4.57 5.73
CA LEU A 189 -35.98 -4.01 6.88
C LEU A 189 -36.90 -2.85 6.45
N ILE A 190 -36.41 -1.95 5.59
CA ILE A 190 -37.21 -0.86 5.00
C ILE A 190 -38.40 -1.40 4.18
N GLN A 191 -38.21 -2.43 3.36
CA GLN A 191 -39.31 -3.05 2.60
C GLN A 191 -40.35 -3.69 3.53
N LYS A 192 -39.90 -4.40 4.56
CA LYS A 192 -40.77 -5.04 5.55
C LYS A 192 -41.54 -3.97 6.35
N LEU A 193 -40.93 -2.84 6.67
CA LEU A 193 -41.60 -1.70 7.33
C LEU A 193 -42.63 -1.01 6.43
N ALA A 194 -42.33 -0.83 5.14
CA ALA A 194 -43.31 -0.29 4.20
C ALA A 194 -44.55 -1.21 4.11
N LYS A 195 -44.32 -2.53 4.06
CA LYS A 195 -45.40 -3.53 4.12
C LYS A 195 -46.15 -3.47 5.46
N TYR A 196 -45.42 -3.40 6.57
CA TYR A 196 -46.00 -3.25 7.92
C TYR A 196 -46.98 -2.08 8.00
N ASN A 197 -46.58 -0.92 7.47
CA ASN A 197 -47.43 0.27 7.47
C ASN A 197 -48.75 0.02 6.71
N SER A 198 -48.67 -0.66 5.56
CA SER A 198 -49.85 -1.01 4.77
C SER A 198 -50.78 -2.02 5.48
N ASP A 199 -50.21 -2.99 6.21
CA ASP A 199 -50.94 -4.02 6.94
C ASP A 199 -51.55 -3.46 8.24
N MET A 200 -50.86 -2.52 8.89
CA MET A 200 -51.37 -1.81 10.06
C MET A 200 -52.61 -0.98 9.75
N LYS A 201 -52.65 -0.32 8.58
CA LYS A 201 -53.85 0.37 8.11
C LYS A 201 -55.04 -0.58 7.97
N LYS A 202 -54.80 -1.84 7.62
CA LYS A 202 -55.81 -2.91 7.53
C LYS A 202 -56.15 -3.57 8.87
N GLY A 203 -55.40 -3.29 9.94
CA GLY A 203 -55.69 -3.76 11.30
C GLY A 203 -55.13 -5.15 11.67
N SER A 204 -54.27 -5.74 10.85
CA SER A 204 -53.63 -7.02 11.18
C SER A 204 -52.38 -6.80 12.04
N LYS A 205 -52.37 -7.31 13.28
CA LYS A 205 -51.16 -7.39 14.11
C LYS A 205 -50.56 -8.80 14.00
N ASN A 206 -49.51 -8.96 13.20
CA ASN A 206 -48.74 -10.21 13.13
C ASN A 206 -47.51 -10.11 14.05
N LYS A 207 -47.57 -10.76 15.23
CA LYS A 207 -46.46 -10.75 16.20
C LYS A 207 -45.16 -11.33 15.64
N ASP A 208 -45.25 -12.39 14.85
CA ASP A 208 -44.08 -13.03 14.25
C ASP A 208 -43.38 -12.09 13.25
N PHE A 209 -44.17 -11.29 12.53
CA PHE A 209 -43.62 -10.28 11.63
C PHE A 209 -42.88 -9.18 12.38
N ILE A 210 -43.42 -8.70 13.52
CA ILE A 210 -42.75 -7.71 14.38
C ILE A 210 -41.45 -8.29 14.95
N ASN A 211 -41.46 -9.53 15.42
CA ASN A 211 -40.26 -10.19 15.94
C ASN A 211 -39.19 -10.33 14.85
N ASN A 212 -39.57 -10.61 13.60
CA ASN A 212 -38.63 -10.64 12.49
C ASN A 212 -37.99 -9.27 12.22
N LEU A 213 -38.77 -8.19 12.29
CA LEU A 213 -38.26 -6.82 12.17
C LEU A 213 -37.25 -6.49 13.28
N ILE A 214 -37.55 -6.89 14.52
CA ILE A 214 -36.66 -6.70 15.67
C ILE A 214 -35.37 -7.52 15.48
N ASN A 215 -35.47 -8.77 15.03
CA ASN A 215 -34.29 -9.62 14.79
C ASN A 215 -33.36 -9.04 13.71
N ASP A 216 -33.93 -8.49 12.63
CA ASP A 216 -33.14 -7.81 11.59
C ASP A 216 -32.44 -6.56 12.12
N LEU A 217 -33.11 -5.80 13.00
CA LEU A 217 -32.51 -4.63 13.66
C LEU A 217 -31.40 -5.04 14.63
N ASP A 218 -31.63 -6.08 15.43
CA ASP A 218 -30.65 -6.61 16.38
C ASP A 218 -29.42 -7.15 15.67
N TYR A 219 -29.60 -7.73 14.47
CA TYR A 219 -28.46 -8.08 13.63
C TYR A 219 -27.59 -6.85 13.31
N LEU A 220 -28.18 -5.71 12.96
CA LEU A 220 -27.44 -4.47 12.70
C LEU A 220 -26.73 -3.97 13.96
N ILE A 221 -27.40 -3.99 15.12
CA ILE A 221 -26.79 -3.59 16.41
C ILE A 221 -25.61 -4.49 16.77
N ASN A 222 -25.72 -5.80 16.58
CA ASN A 222 -24.62 -6.73 16.83
C ASN A 222 -23.37 -6.41 15.97
N ILE A 223 -23.56 -5.87 14.76
CA ILE A 223 -22.44 -5.42 13.91
C ILE A 223 -21.83 -4.12 14.45
N ILE A 224 -22.61 -3.22 15.05
CA ILE A 224 -22.10 -2.02 15.74
C ILE A 224 -21.24 -2.43 16.94
N GLU A 225 -21.68 -3.40 17.73
CA GLU A 225 -20.93 -3.85 18.92
C GLU A 225 -19.66 -4.62 18.57
N TYR A 226 -19.76 -5.56 17.61
CA TYR A 226 -18.67 -6.48 17.29
C TYR A 226 -18.54 -6.65 15.78
N PRO A 227 -17.99 -5.65 15.07
CA PRO A 227 -17.71 -5.79 13.65
C PRO A 227 -16.59 -6.83 13.49
N LYS A 228 -16.97 -8.07 13.16
CA LYS A 228 -16.03 -9.18 12.95
C LYS A 228 -16.24 -9.75 11.57
N PHE A 229 -15.24 -9.57 10.71
CA PHE A 229 -15.12 -10.26 9.45
C PHE A 229 -13.76 -10.98 9.41
N LYS A 230 -13.77 -12.27 9.09
CA LYS A 230 -12.54 -13.01 8.82
C LYS A 230 -12.34 -13.01 7.31
N GLU A 231 -11.34 -12.26 6.85
CA GLU A 231 -10.94 -12.33 5.45
C GLU A 231 -10.51 -13.75 5.08
N PRO A 232 -11.05 -14.33 3.99
CA PRO A 232 -10.37 -15.44 3.35
C PRO A 232 -9.01 -14.95 2.80
N SER A 233 -8.09 -15.88 2.54
CA SER A 233 -6.78 -15.65 1.90
C SER A 233 -6.79 -14.58 0.80
N THR A 234 -5.66 -13.90 0.58
CA THR A 234 -5.43 -12.82 -0.40
C THR A 234 -6.44 -12.80 -1.58
N PRO A 235 -7.35 -11.81 -1.63
CA PRO A 235 -8.44 -11.78 -2.60
C PRO A 235 -7.92 -11.66 -4.04
N THR A 236 -8.59 -12.32 -4.98
CA THR A 236 -8.31 -12.16 -6.41
C THR A 236 -8.71 -10.76 -6.89
N SER A 237 -8.16 -10.31 -8.03
CA SER A 237 -8.55 -9.05 -8.69
C SER A 237 -10.07 -8.92 -8.87
N PHE A 238 -10.74 -10.01 -9.27
CA PHE A 238 -12.19 -10.09 -9.36
C PHE A 238 -12.90 -9.87 -8.01
N ARG A 239 -12.39 -10.48 -6.93
CA ARG A 239 -12.93 -10.29 -5.58
C ARG A 239 -12.75 -8.86 -5.10
N LEU A 240 -11.61 -8.24 -5.38
CA LEU A 240 -11.39 -6.81 -5.09
C LEU A 240 -12.40 -5.92 -5.83
N SER A 241 -12.69 -6.18 -7.11
CA SER A 241 -13.74 -5.46 -7.83
C SER A 241 -15.15 -5.69 -7.24
N GLN A 242 -15.47 -6.91 -6.81
CA GLN A 242 -16.73 -7.19 -6.10
C GLN A 242 -16.81 -6.44 -4.77
N TYR A 243 -15.71 -6.36 -4.02
CA TYR A 243 -15.64 -5.63 -2.76
C TYR A 243 -15.79 -4.13 -2.96
N GLY A 244 -15.20 -3.57 -4.01
CA GLY A 244 -15.46 -2.19 -4.44
C GLY A 244 -16.95 -1.94 -4.75
N PHE A 245 -17.63 -2.91 -5.37
CA PHE A 245 -19.08 -2.84 -5.56
C PHE A 245 -19.86 -2.92 -4.24
N TYR A 246 -19.42 -3.72 -3.27
CA TYR A 246 -20.08 -3.80 -1.95
C TYR A 246 -19.99 -2.48 -1.19
N ASN A 247 -18.84 -1.79 -1.25
CA ASN A 247 -18.68 -0.44 -0.74
C ASN A 247 -19.64 0.55 -1.43
N LEU A 248 -19.79 0.45 -2.76
CA LEU A 248 -20.75 1.28 -3.50
C LEU A 248 -22.19 1.05 -3.04
N VAL A 249 -22.61 -0.20 -2.83
CA VAL A 249 -23.93 -0.54 -2.28
C VAL A 249 -24.09 0.05 -0.88
N LEU A 250 -23.08 -0.09 -0.01
CA LEU A 250 -23.11 0.49 1.33
C LEU A 250 -23.31 2.01 1.28
N ARG A 251 -22.59 2.71 0.41
CA ARG A 251 -22.73 4.17 0.22
C ARG A 251 -24.13 4.55 -0.28
N LEU A 252 -24.64 3.84 -1.29
CA LEU A 252 -26.00 4.06 -1.80
C LEU A 252 -27.07 3.81 -0.72
N SER A 253 -26.93 2.74 0.07
CA SER A 253 -27.79 2.48 1.22
C SER A 253 -27.68 3.55 2.29
N THR A 254 -26.50 4.15 2.48
CA THR A 254 -26.29 5.22 3.47
C THR A 254 -26.93 6.54 3.00
N ILE A 255 -26.83 6.85 1.70
CA ILE A 255 -27.54 7.99 1.07
C ILE A 255 -29.07 7.75 1.08
N PHE A 256 -29.49 6.51 0.89
CA PHE A 256 -30.89 6.11 1.01
C PHE A 256 -31.41 6.27 2.45
N SER A 257 -30.58 5.94 3.45
CA SER A 257 -30.89 6.22 4.85
C SER A 257 -31.06 7.72 5.11
N PHE A 258 -30.16 8.55 4.55
CA PHE A 258 -30.21 10.00 4.68
C PHE A 258 -31.52 10.62 4.17
N ILE A 259 -32.04 10.19 3.02
CA ILE A 259 -33.32 10.75 2.53
C ILE A 259 -34.52 10.32 3.38
N ILE A 260 -34.48 9.12 3.97
CA ILE A 260 -35.49 8.68 4.95
C ILE A 260 -35.39 9.51 6.22
N GLU A 261 -34.18 9.71 6.73
CA GLU A 261 -33.91 10.55 7.90
C GLU A 261 -34.42 11.98 7.67
N LEU A 262 -34.03 12.58 6.54
CA LEU A 262 -34.44 13.93 6.16
C LEU A 262 -35.96 14.08 6.03
N SER A 263 -36.63 13.11 5.37
CA SER A 263 -38.08 13.15 5.18
C SER A 263 -38.89 12.90 6.44
N THR A 264 -38.32 12.20 7.43
CA THR A 264 -38.98 11.92 8.72
C THR A 264 -38.67 12.94 9.81
N TRP A 265 -37.46 13.51 9.80
CA TRP A 265 -36.99 14.51 10.77
C TRP A 265 -37.45 15.93 10.45
N SER A 266 -37.55 16.27 9.16
CA SER A 266 -37.96 17.62 8.75
C SER A 266 -39.37 17.95 9.24
N VAL A 267 -39.53 19.10 9.90
CA VAL A 267 -40.84 19.59 10.36
C VAL A 267 -41.37 20.79 9.55
N ILE A 268 -40.50 21.45 8.78
CA ILE A 268 -40.84 22.58 7.90
C ILE A 268 -40.10 22.49 6.55
N PRO A 269 -40.67 22.98 5.42
CA PRO A 269 -40.12 22.75 4.07
C PRO A 269 -38.65 23.12 3.93
N LEU A 270 -38.25 24.20 4.60
CA LEU A 270 -36.87 24.70 4.58
C LEU A 270 -35.84 23.66 5.08
N MET A 271 -36.18 22.85 6.09
CA MET A 271 -35.29 21.79 6.61
C MET A 271 -35.02 20.72 5.56
N TYR A 272 -36.05 20.36 4.80
CA TYR A 272 -35.99 19.33 3.79
C TYR A 272 -35.28 19.83 2.52
N GLU A 273 -35.58 21.05 2.07
CA GLU A 273 -35.02 21.62 0.83
C GLU A 273 -33.49 21.73 0.85
N GLU A 274 -32.88 22.05 1.99
CA GLU A 274 -31.43 22.14 2.12
C GLU A 274 -30.78 20.75 2.01
N GLY A 275 -31.18 19.81 2.86
CA GLY A 275 -30.64 18.43 2.82
C GLY A 275 -30.99 17.70 1.52
N GLN A 276 -32.10 18.05 0.87
CA GLN A 276 -32.48 17.46 -0.41
C GLN A 276 -31.45 17.79 -1.50
N ARG A 277 -30.91 19.01 -1.52
CA ARG A 277 -29.89 19.37 -2.52
C ARG A 277 -28.64 18.49 -2.37
N ASP A 278 -28.24 18.24 -1.13
CA ASP A 278 -27.11 17.35 -0.82
C ASP A 278 -27.42 15.92 -1.26
N PHE A 279 -28.62 15.41 -0.95
CA PHE A 279 -29.08 14.10 -1.40
C PHE A 279 -29.05 13.98 -2.93
N LEU A 280 -29.57 14.97 -3.65
CA LEU A 280 -29.60 14.99 -5.11
C LEU A 280 -28.18 14.99 -5.69
N SER A 281 -27.28 15.79 -5.12
CA SER A 281 -25.87 15.82 -5.51
C SER A 281 -25.19 14.46 -5.32
N LEU A 282 -25.42 13.82 -4.17
CA LEU A 282 -24.87 12.51 -3.86
C LEU A 282 -25.43 11.42 -4.79
N MET A 283 -26.75 11.35 -4.98
CA MET A 283 -27.35 10.36 -5.88
C MET A 283 -26.85 10.51 -7.33
N ASN A 284 -26.78 11.74 -7.84
CA ASN A 284 -26.27 12.00 -9.18
C ASN A 284 -24.79 11.64 -9.34
N ALA A 285 -23.99 11.69 -8.26
CA ALA A 285 -22.60 11.25 -8.28
C ALA A 285 -22.47 9.72 -8.28
N TYR A 286 -23.29 9.01 -7.50
CA TYR A 286 -23.15 7.57 -7.30
C TYR A 286 -23.93 6.69 -8.29
N ILE A 287 -25.05 7.16 -8.85
CA ILE A 287 -25.79 6.41 -9.87
C ILE A 287 -24.89 6.12 -11.10
N PRO A 288 -24.17 7.08 -11.70
CA PRO A 288 -23.29 6.80 -12.84
C PRO A 288 -22.08 5.92 -12.48
N ILE A 289 -21.60 5.97 -11.24
CA ILE A 289 -20.50 5.11 -10.79
C ILE A 289 -20.91 3.64 -10.83
N THR A 290 -22.19 3.33 -10.64
CA THR A 290 -22.68 1.96 -10.86
C THR A 290 -22.54 1.50 -12.33
N GLN A 291 -22.60 2.42 -13.31
CA GLN A 291 -22.23 2.14 -14.72
C GLN A 291 -20.72 1.92 -14.87
N THR A 292 -19.88 2.65 -14.14
CA THR A 292 -18.42 2.42 -14.19
C THR A 292 -18.07 1.06 -13.61
N CYS A 293 -18.78 0.61 -12.56
CA CYS A 293 -18.63 -0.74 -12.05
C CYS A 293 -19.05 -1.84 -13.05
N SER A 294 -19.94 -1.52 -14.01
CA SER A 294 -20.26 -2.42 -15.12
C SER A 294 -19.06 -2.68 -16.04
N SER A 295 -18.10 -1.74 -16.12
CA SER A 295 -16.87 -1.93 -16.90
C SER A 295 -15.91 -2.95 -16.29
N TYR A 296 -15.96 -3.16 -14.96
CA TYR A 296 -15.20 -4.25 -14.30
C TYR A 296 -15.70 -5.64 -14.72
N PHE A 297 -16.96 -5.72 -15.18
CA PHE A 297 -17.57 -6.93 -15.69
C PHE A 297 -17.74 -6.77 -17.20
N SER A 298 -16.62 -6.79 -17.93
CA SER A 298 -16.50 -6.43 -19.34
C SER A 298 -17.38 -7.22 -20.33
N ASN A 299 -18.25 -8.11 -19.86
CA ASN A 299 -19.42 -8.68 -20.55
C ASN A 299 -20.47 -9.08 -19.49
N LEU A 300 -21.17 -8.11 -18.88
CA LEU A 300 -22.29 -8.42 -17.99
C LEU A 300 -23.31 -9.31 -18.71
N ASP A 301 -23.74 -10.39 -18.05
CA ASP A 301 -24.87 -11.21 -18.50
C ASP A 301 -26.05 -10.27 -18.86
N PRO A 302 -26.69 -10.41 -20.04
CA PRO A 302 -27.87 -9.64 -20.42
C PRO A 302 -28.96 -9.56 -19.33
N LYS A 303 -29.07 -10.58 -18.48
CA LYS A 303 -29.97 -10.57 -17.31
C LYS A 303 -29.57 -9.51 -16.29
N ILE A 304 -28.29 -9.39 -15.99
CA ILE A 304 -27.77 -8.44 -15.00
C ILE A 304 -27.87 -7.01 -15.53
N LYS A 305 -27.66 -6.82 -16.84
CA LYS A 305 -27.92 -5.54 -17.51
C LYS A 305 -29.38 -5.08 -17.34
N LYS A 306 -30.35 -5.99 -17.50
CA LYS A 306 -31.78 -5.66 -17.27
C LYS A 306 -32.08 -5.30 -15.82
N ILE A 307 -31.48 -6.02 -14.86
CA ILE A 307 -31.63 -5.71 -13.42
C ILE A 307 -31.04 -4.33 -13.11
N TYR A 308 -29.91 -4.02 -13.72
CA TYR A 308 -29.28 -2.71 -13.61
C TYR A 308 -30.15 -1.58 -14.16
N GLU A 309 -30.66 -1.71 -15.39
CA GLU A 309 -31.57 -0.71 -16.01
C GLU A 309 -32.82 -0.49 -15.14
N LYS A 310 -33.34 -1.56 -14.52
CA LYS A 310 -34.45 -1.46 -13.59
C LYS A 310 -34.08 -0.66 -12.34
N PHE A 311 -32.92 -0.94 -11.74
CA PHE A 311 -32.39 -0.19 -10.60
C PHE A 311 -32.22 1.29 -10.93
N GLU A 312 -31.61 1.64 -12.07
CA GLU A 312 -31.39 3.02 -12.49
C GLU A 312 -32.71 3.79 -12.63
N ASN A 313 -33.73 3.17 -13.24
CA ASN A 313 -35.07 3.73 -13.32
C ASN A 313 -35.69 3.95 -11.93
N SER A 314 -35.54 2.99 -11.01
CA SER A 314 -36.04 3.12 -9.64
C SER A 314 -35.33 4.24 -8.86
N ALA A 315 -34.02 4.41 -9.07
CA ALA A 315 -33.22 5.47 -8.46
C ALA A 315 -33.61 6.85 -8.99
N GLN A 316 -33.83 6.97 -10.31
CA GLN A 316 -34.31 8.21 -10.91
C GLN A 316 -35.74 8.53 -10.44
N ASN A 317 -36.59 7.53 -10.28
CA ASN A 317 -37.93 7.70 -9.72
C ASN A 317 -37.86 8.19 -8.27
N LEU A 318 -36.99 7.60 -7.43
CA LEU A 318 -36.76 8.05 -6.05
C LEU A 318 -36.31 9.52 -6.03
N VAL A 319 -35.36 9.90 -6.89
CA VAL A 319 -34.90 11.28 -7.05
C VAL A 319 -36.04 12.23 -7.42
N ASN A 320 -36.91 11.84 -8.35
CA ASN A 320 -38.04 12.66 -8.78
C ASN A 320 -39.10 12.80 -7.69
N GLU A 321 -39.48 11.69 -7.06
CA GLU A 321 -40.47 11.70 -5.97
C GLU A 321 -39.98 12.47 -4.75
N SER A 322 -38.67 12.44 -4.47
CA SER A 322 -38.11 13.23 -3.37
C SER A 322 -38.41 14.73 -3.54
N LYS A 323 -38.45 15.26 -4.78
CA LYS A 323 -38.73 16.68 -5.08
C LYS A 323 -40.16 17.09 -4.76
N ASN A 324 -41.06 16.12 -4.63
CA ASN A 324 -42.49 16.37 -4.41
C ASN A 324 -42.88 16.33 -2.92
N ILE A 325 -41.97 15.94 -2.02
CA ILE A 325 -42.25 15.85 -0.59
C ILE A 325 -42.40 17.25 0.01
N ARG A 326 -43.55 17.55 0.64
CA ARG A 326 -43.80 18.84 1.31
C ARG A 326 -43.75 18.78 2.84
N ILE A 327 -43.54 17.59 3.43
CA ILE A 327 -43.33 17.23 4.85
C ILE A 327 -44.55 16.67 5.59
N GLY A 328 -44.28 15.77 6.55
CA GLY A 328 -45.23 15.24 7.51
C GLY A 328 -46.04 14.08 6.92
N PRO A 329 -47.35 14.24 6.68
CA PRO A 329 -48.20 13.17 6.12
C PRO A 329 -47.74 12.68 4.72
N ASP A 330 -46.95 13.48 4.01
CA ASP A 330 -46.40 13.11 2.69
C ASP A 330 -45.29 12.04 2.77
N PHE A 331 -44.76 11.71 3.95
CA PHE A 331 -43.80 10.61 4.06
C PHE A 331 -44.42 9.28 3.58
N GLU A 332 -45.71 9.08 3.83
CA GLU A 332 -46.39 7.85 3.42
C GLU A 332 -46.56 7.73 1.91
N SER A 333 -46.75 8.85 1.19
CA SER A 333 -46.82 8.84 -0.27
C SER A 333 -45.46 8.57 -0.92
N PHE A 334 -44.36 8.76 -0.16
CA PHE A 334 -43.00 8.47 -0.60
C PHE A 334 -42.58 7.00 -0.43
N LEU A 335 -43.24 6.25 0.46
CA LEU A 335 -42.94 4.83 0.74
C LEU A 335 -42.88 3.92 -0.50
N PRO A 336 -43.75 4.05 -1.53
CA PRO A 336 -43.67 3.24 -2.73
C PRO A 336 -42.35 3.42 -3.50
N ALA A 337 -41.85 4.66 -3.60
CA ALA A 337 -40.58 4.96 -4.26
C ALA A 337 -39.40 4.38 -3.47
N LEU A 338 -39.43 4.53 -2.13
CA LEU A 338 -38.45 3.92 -1.23
C LEU A 338 -38.41 2.39 -1.39
N ASN A 339 -39.56 1.74 -1.40
CA ASN A 339 -39.67 0.29 -1.53
C ASN A 339 -39.18 -0.23 -2.89
N SER A 340 -39.48 0.50 -3.98
CA SER A 340 -38.99 0.15 -5.32
C SER A 340 -37.47 0.20 -5.39
N PHE A 341 -36.87 1.29 -4.91
CA PHE A 341 -35.43 1.47 -4.88
C PHE A 341 -34.74 0.36 -4.07
N ALA A 342 -35.25 0.11 -2.85
CA ALA A 342 -34.70 -0.93 -1.98
C ALA A 342 -34.78 -2.32 -2.65
N SER A 343 -35.89 -2.65 -3.30
CA SER A 343 -36.07 -3.92 -4.00
C SER A 343 -35.05 -4.13 -5.11
N ASP A 344 -34.86 -3.10 -5.95
CA ASP A 344 -34.03 -3.22 -7.13
C ASP A 344 -32.54 -3.19 -6.76
N LEU A 345 -32.16 -2.44 -5.72
CA LEU A 345 -30.80 -2.46 -5.17
C LEU A 345 -30.46 -3.82 -4.52
N ILE A 346 -31.39 -4.45 -3.80
CA ILE A 346 -31.20 -5.82 -3.28
C ILE A 346 -31.05 -6.81 -4.44
N SER A 347 -31.89 -6.71 -5.46
CA SER A 347 -31.83 -7.60 -6.63
C SER A 347 -30.50 -7.50 -7.37
N LEU A 348 -29.99 -6.27 -7.55
CA LEU A 348 -28.69 -6.01 -8.16
C LEU A 348 -27.55 -6.56 -7.28
N SER A 349 -27.62 -6.31 -5.97
CA SER A 349 -26.65 -6.77 -4.96
C SER A 349 -26.51 -8.29 -4.95
N ASN A 350 -27.64 -9.00 -4.90
CA ASN A 350 -27.66 -10.46 -4.92
C ASN A 350 -27.07 -11.01 -6.22
N SER A 351 -27.45 -10.45 -7.37
CA SER A 351 -26.95 -10.87 -8.69
C SER A 351 -25.43 -10.76 -8.79
N ILE A 352 -24.85 -9.67 -8.30
CA ILE A 352 -23.38 -9.46 -8.32
C ILE A 352 -22.68 -10.35 -7.29
N SER A 353 -23.29 -10.59 -6.12
CA SER A 353 -22.73 -11.50 -5.12
C SER A 353 -22.67 -12.96 -5.58
N GLU A 354 -23.65 -13.38 -6.38
CA GLU A 354 -23.75 -14.71 -6.97
C GLU A 354 -22.85 -14.90 -8.19
N MET A 355 -22.36 -13.81 -8.79
CA MET A 355 -21.33 -13.90 -9.82
C MET A 355 -20.11 -14.61 -9.24
N LYS A 356 -19.90 -15.83 -9.71
CA LYS A 356 -18.62 -16.49 -9.57
C LYS A 356 -17.73 -15.92 -10.67
N GLN A 357 -16.44 -15.82 -10.40
CA GLN A 357 -15.48 -15.75 -11.47
C GLN A 357 -15.66 -17.02 -12.28
N GLU A 358 -16.44 -16.97 -13.36
CA GLU A 358 -16.38 -17.99 -14.38
C GLU A 358 -14.93 -17.91 -14.88
N MET A 359 -14.09 -18.83 -14.43
CA MET A 359 -12.93 -19.21 -15.22
C MET A 359 -13.50 -19.79 -16.51
N SER A 360 -13.79 -18.89 -17.44
CA SER A 360 -14.21 -19.15 -18.79
C SER A 360 -13.04 -19.70 -19.61
N ILE A 361 -12.38 -20.75 -19.10
CA ILE A 361 -11.98 -21.91 -19.89
C ILE A 361 -11.93 -23.09 -18.89
N LYS A 362 -12.79 -24.12 -19.04
CA LYS A 362 -12.53 -25.46 -18.48
C LYS A 362 -11.36 -26.04 -19.27
N ILE A 363 -10.13 -25.59 -18.99
CA ILE A 363 -8.96 -26.17 -19.64
C ILE A 363 -8.86 -27.60 -19.12
N ASP A 364 -8.97 -28.56 -20.03
CA ASP A 364 -8.83 -29.97 -19.71
C ASP A 364 -7.50 -30.19 -18.96
N LYS A 365 -7.59 -30.66 -17.71
CA LYS A 365 -6.41 -30.94 -16.87
C LYS A 365 -5.45 -31.89 -17.55
N ASN A 366 -5.93 -32.78 -18.42
CA ASN A 366 -5.11 -33.70 -19.20
C ASN A 366 -4.20 -32.96 -20.20
N VAL A 367 -4.64 -31.81 -20.72
CA VAL A 367 -3.86 -30.97 -21.64
C VAL A 367 -2.80 -30.19 -20.85
N ILE A 368 -3.12 -29.66 -19.67
CA ILE A 368 -2.15 -28.97 -18.80
C ILE A 368 -1.05 -29.92 -18.30
N ASN A 369 -1.38 -31.18 -18.04
CA ASN A 369 -0.41 -32.21 -17.66
C ASN A 369 0.62 -32.53 -18.76
N GLN A 370 0.43 -32.03 -19.99
CA GLN A 370 1.44 -32.13 -21.05
C GLN A 370 2.57 -31.09 -20.90
N ILE A 371 2.42 -30.11 -20.00
CA ILE A 371 3.52 -29.22 -19.64
C ILE A 371 4.57 -30.08 -18.94
N PRO A 372 5.80 -30.15 -19.47
CA PRO A 372 6.85 -30.98 -18.91
C PRO A 372 7.15 -30.63 -17.45
N ASP A 373 7.55 -31.63 -16.66
CA ASP A 373 8.06 -31.45 -15.29
C ASP A 373 9.41 -30.73 -15.29
N ASP A 374 9.92 -30.46 -14.09
CA ASP A 374 11.14 -29.68 -13.86
C ASP A 374 12.24 -29.98 -14.89
N TYR A 375 12.79 -28.92 -15.46
CA TYR A 375 13.86 -29.03 -16.43
C TYR A 375 15.16 -29.41 -15.71
N ILE A 376 15.72 -30.54 -16.12
CA ILE A 376 16.97 -31.10 -15.62
C ILE A 376 18.05 -30.84 -16.68
N LEU A 377 19.19 -30.31 -16.26
CA LEU A 377 20.32 -30.09 -17.17
C LEU A 377 20.84 -31.43 -17.74
N PRO A 378 21.31 -31.43 -19.01
CA PRO A 378 22.00 -32.59 -19.56
C PRO A 378 23.25 -32.96 -18.76
N VAL A 379 23.67 -34.22 -18.85
CA VAL A 379 24.94 -34.65 -18.25
C VAL A 379 26.09 -33.97 -18.98
N THR A 380 27.09 -33.50 -18.24
CA THR A 380 28.29 -32.91 -18.83
C THR A 380 29.03 -34.01 -19.61
N PRO A 381 29.34 -33.82 -20.90
CA PRO A 381 30.00 -34.85 -21.69
C PRO A 381 31.45 -35.06 -21.22
N GLU A 382 31.93 -36.30 -21.30
CA GLU A 382 33.29 -36.67 -20.90
C GLU A 382 34.36 -36.02 -21.80
N ILE A 383 34.02 -35.78 -23.07
CA ILE A 383 34.91 -35.15 -24.05
C ILE A 383 34.43 -33.73 -24.32
N GLY A 384 35.29 -32.75 -23.99
CA GLY A 384 34.99 -31.34 -24.21
C GLY A 384 35.20 -30.89 -25.66
N ARG A 385 34.37 -29.94 -26.12
CA ARG A 385 34.52 -29.24 -27.41
C ARG A 385 35.26 -27.93 -27.23
N LEU A 386 35.98 -27.48 -28.25
CA LEU A 386 36.75 -26.24 -28.19
C LEU A 386 35.86 -25.02 -27.89
N PRO A 387 36.26 -24.10 -26.99
CA PRO A 387 35.44 -22.94 -26.62
C PRO A 387 35.02 -22.06 -27.81
N ILE A 388 35.87 -21.94 -28.83
CA ILE A 388 35.57 -21.13 -30.03
C ILE A 388 34.49 -21.76 -30.93
N SER A 389 34.45 -23.10 -31.04
CA SER A 389 33.40 -23.77 -31.80
C SER A 389 32.06 -23.68 -31.06
N VAL A 390 32.10 -23.86 -29.73
CA VAL A 390 30.93 -23.71 -28.86
C VAL A 390 30.36 -22.29 -28.91
N PHE A 391 31.22 -21.26 -28.88
CA PHE A 391 30.78 -19.86 -29.00
C PHE A 391 29.96 -19.62 -30.28
N ASN A 392 30.45 -20.08 -31.43
CA ASN A 392 29.80 -19.88 -32.71
C ASN A 392 28.45 -20.61 -32.79
N GLU A 393 28.38 -21.84 -32.27
CA GLU A 393 27.14 -22.63 -32.23
C GLU A 393 26.09 -22.00 -31.29
N ILE A 394 26.49 -21.56 -30.09
CA ILE A 394 25.60 -20.87 -29.15
C ILE A 394 25.08 -19.56 -29.76
N LYS A 395 25.93 -18.81 -30.47
CA LYS A 395 25.53 -17.58 -31.15
C LYS A 395 24.47 -17.81 -32.22
N ILE A 396 24.59 -18.91 -32.99
CA ILE A 396 23.58 -19.33 -33.97
C ILE A 396 22.26 -19.69 -33.27
N LEU A 397 22.33 -20.40 -32.14
CA LEU A 397 21.14 -20.79 -31.36
C LEU A 397 20.48 -19.66 -30.57
N SER A 398 21.18 -18.55 -30.35
CA SER A 398 20.64 -17.39 -29.62
C SER A 398 19.40 -16.79 -30.30
N LYS A 399 19.39 -16.75 -31.64
CA LYS A 399 18.27 -16.20 -32.42
C LYS A 399 16.97 -17.01 -32.29
N PRO A 400 16.94 -18.34 -32.56
CA PRO A 400 15.74 -19.14 -32.36
C PRO A 400 15.28 -19.17 -30.88
N PHE A 401 16.22 -19.02 -29.94
CA PHE A 401 15.92 -18.90 -28.51
C PHE A 401 15.12 -17.62 -28.19
N ASP A 402 15.46 -16.47 -28.76
CA ASP A 402 14.70 -15.23 -28.54
C ASP A 402 13.35 -15.21 -29.28
N GLU A 403 13.30 -15.79 -30.48
CA GLU A 403 12.07 -15.89 -31.28
C GLU A 403 10.99 -16.68 -30.54
N ILE A 404 11.35 -17.83 -29.94
CA ILE A 404 10.39 -18.65 -29.20
C ILE A 404 9.93 -18.00 -27.90
N LEU A 405 10.80 -17.29 -27.18
CA LEU A 405 10.40 -16.51 -25.98
C LEU A 405 9.40 -15.40 -26.32
N THR A 406 9.61 -14.74 -27.45
CA THR A 406 8.71 -13.67 -27.94
C THR A 406 7.35 -14.25 -28.36
N LYS A 407 7.36 -15.43 -29.00
CA LYS A 407 6.15 -16.20 -29.35
C LYS A 407 5.37 -16.68 -28.11
N ILE A 408 6.05 -17.08 -27.04
CA ILE A 408 5.42 -17.42 -25.75
C ILE A 408 4.78 -16.17 -25.14
N SER A 409 5.51 -15.05 -25.11
CA SER A 409 5.02 -13.79 -24.55
C SER A 409 3.78 -13.26 -25.27
N SER A 410 3.76 -13.30 -26.61
CA SER A 410 2.63 -12.79 -27.40
C SER A 410 1.38 -13.66 -27.22
N LYS A 411 1.53 -14.98 -27.14
CA LYS A 411 0.40 -15.92 -26.96
C LYS A 411 -0.19 -15.90 -25.56
N LEU A 412 0.59 -15.52 -24.55
CA LEU A 412 0.12 -15.42 -23.15
C LEU A 412 -0.72 -14.16 -22.86
N SER A 413 -0.79 -13.20 -23.79
CA SER A 413 -1.52 -11.94 -23.63
C SER A 413 -3.05 -12.07 -23.77
N SER A 414 -3.55 -13.13 -24.40
CA SER A 414 -4.98 -13.42 -24.52
C SER A 414 -5.21 -14.93 -24.58
N ILE A 415 -5.61 -15.56 -23.47
CA ILE A 415 -5.82 -17.01 -23.41
C ILE A 415 -7.20 -17.35 -23.96
N ASP A 416 -7.25 -18.17 -25.01
CA ASP A 416 -8.43 -18.88 -25.48
C ASP A 416 -8.12 -20.38 -25.61
N GLU A 417 -9.16 -21.21 -25.75
CA GLU A 417 -9.06 -22.68 -25.73
C GLU A 417 -8.16 -23.24 -26.85
N ASN A 418 -8.11 -22.56 -28.01
CA ASN A 418 -7.24 -22.93 -29.12
C ASN A 418 -5.78 -22.54 -28.85
N LYS A 419 -5.54 -21.41 -28.18
CA LYS A 419 -4.20 -20.93 -27.80
C LYS A 419 -3.56 -21.76 -26.71
N VAL A 420 -4.31 -22.44 -25.83
CA VAL A 420 -3.70 -23.30 -24.79
C VAL A 420 -2.81 -24.38 -25.41
N LYS A 421 -3.30 -25.08 -26.44
CA LYS A 421 -2.52 -26.10 -27.16
C LYS A 421 -1.28 -25.50 -27.82
N GLU A 422 -1.41 -24.29 -28.35
CA GLU A 422 -0.28 -23.59 -28.97
C GLU A 422 0.76 -23.11 -27.98
N ILE A 423 0.34 -22.66 -26.79
CA ILE A 423 1.23 -22.25 -25.70
C ILE A 423 2.04 -23.46 -25.23
N ILE A 424 1.39 -24.61 -25.01
CA ILE A 424 2.06 -25.86 -24.62
C ILE A 424 3.05 -26.30 -25.71
N LYS A 425 2.63 -26.27 -26.98
CA LYS A 425 3.53 -26.57 -28.11
C LYS A 425 4.75 -25.64 -28.13
N SER A 426 4.54 -24.34 -27.88
CA SER A 426 5.62 -23.35 -27.83
C SER A 426 6.56 -23.56 -26.63
N LEU A 427 6.05 -24.00 -25.47
CA LEU A 427 6.85 -24.37 -24.32
C LEU A 427 7.70 -25.64 -24.55
N ILE A 428 7.14 -26.65 -25.23
CA ILE A 428 7.87 -27.87 -25.60
C ILE A 428 8.97 -27.54 -26.62
N GLU A 429 8.65 -26.71 -27.62
CA GLU A 429 9.61 -26.18 -28.60
C GLU A 429 10.74 -25.40 -27.92
N PHE A 430 10.39 -24.52 -26.97
CA PHE A 430 11.36 -23.78 -26.16
C PHE A 430 12.27 -24.71 -25.35
N ARG A 431 11.71 -25.74 -24.70
CA ARG A 431 12.49 -26.73 -23.93
C ARG A 431 13.54 -27.41 -24.81
N LYS A 432 13.17 -27.84 -26.03
CA LYS A 432 14.12 -28.47 -26.97
C LYS A 432 15.24 -27.54 -27.40
N ILE A 433 14.92 -26.27 -27.70
CA ILE A 433 15.91 -25.26 -28.06
C ILE A 433 16.84 -24.99 -26.88
N ALA A 434 16.28 -24.86 -25.67
CA ALA A 434 17.05 -24.63 -24.46
C ALA A 434 17.94 -25.83 -24.09
N GLU A 435 17.49 -27.05 -24.33
CA GLU A 435 18.25 -28.28 -24.12
C GLU A 435 19.47 -28.34 -25.04
N ASN A 436 19.29 -28.12 -26.34
CA ASN A 436 20.40 -28.05 -27.30
C ASN A 436 21.39 -26.91 -26.94
N PHE A 437 20.86 -25.74 -26.55
CA PHE A 437 21.67 -24.61 -26.09
C PHE A 437 22.51 -24.95 -24.85
N CYS A 438 21.91 -25.62 -23.86
CA CYS A 438 22.61 -26.04 -22.64
C CYS A 438 23.61 -27.16 -22.91
N GLU A 439 23.28 -28.15 -23.74
CA GLU A 439 24.16 -29.27 -24.08
C GLU A 439 25.44 -28.81 -24.78
N ILE A 440 25.31 -27.94 -25.79
CA ILE A 440 26.46 -27.34 -26.48
C ILE A 440 27.32 -26.54 -25.49
N SER A 441 26.69 -25.79 -24.59
CA SER A 441 27.39 -25.02 -23.56
C SER A 441 28.12 -25.90 -22.54
N LEU A 442 27.50 -27.01 -22.12
CA LEU A 442 28.09 -27.99 -21.22
C LEU A 442 29.30 -28.67 -21.86
N SER A 443 29.26 -28.89 -23.18
CA SER A 443 30.40 -29.48 -23.91
C SER A 443 31.66 -28.62 -23.85
N MET A 444 31.55 -27.32 -23.58
CA MET A 444 32.72 -26.47 -23.36
C MET A 444 33.37 -26.71 -21.99
N ILE A 445 32.63 -27.09 -20.95
CA ILE A 445 33.15 -27.15 -19.58
C ILE A 445 34.36 -28.09 -19.49
N SER A 446 34.26 -29.26 -20.10
CA SER A 446 35.32 -30.27 -20.08
C SER A 446 36.58 -29.87 -20.87
N SER A 447 36.54 -28.81 -21.67
CA SER A 447 37.69 -28.28 -22.42
C SER A 447 38.29 -27.00 -21.81
N ILE A 448 37.64 -26.40 -20.82
CA ILE A 448 38.15 -25.23 -20.12
C ILE A 448 39.23 -25.67 -19.12
N PRO A 449 40.48 -25.19 -19.22
CA PRO A 449 41.53 -25.56 -18.27
C PRO A 449 41.39 -24.88 -16.90
N ASP A 450 40.71 -23.73 -16.84
CA ASP A 450 40.49 -22.97 -15.60
C ASP A 450 39.20 -23.40 -14.89
N PHE A 451 39.35 -23.98 -13.70
CA PHE A 451 38.25 -24.42 -12.85
C PHE A 451 37.30 -23.28 -12.43
N SER A 452 37.80 -22.05 -12.28
CA SER A 452 36.96 -20.89 -11.97
C SER A 452 35.96 -20.61 -13.09
N ASN A 453 36.42 -20.63 -14.33
CA ASN A 453 35.58 -20.46 -15.51
C ASN A 453 34.62 -21.65 -15.72
N GLN A 454 35.01 -22.88 -15.38
CA GLN A 454 34.10 -24.04 -15.38
C GLN A 454 32.92 -23.81 -14.42
N ILE A 455 33.19 -23.40 -13.18
CA ILE A 455 32.13 -23.12 -12.18
C ILE A 455 31.23 -21.98 -12.64
N ARG A 456 31.79 -20.92 -13.23
CA ARG A 456 31.01 -19.77 -13.74
C ARG A 456 30.02 -20.20 -14.82
N VAL A 457 30.46 -21.01 -15.78
CA VAL A 457 29.61 -21.56 -16.85
C VAL A 457 28.53 -22.48 -16.27
N GLN A 458 28.89 -23.39 -15.37
CA GLN A 458 27.92 -24.28 -14.68
C GLN A 458 26.87 -23.48 -13.91
N THR A 459 27.28 -22.46 -13.16
CA THR A 459 26.36 -21.63 -12.37
C THR A 459 25.33 -20.92 -13.25
N VAL A 460 25.75 -20.38 -14.39
CA VAL A 460 24.83 -19.73 -15.35
C VAL A 460 23.87 -20.75 -15.95
N LEU A 461 24.34 -21.96 -16.29
CA LEU A 461 23.49 -23.04 -16.80
C LEU A 461 22.47 -23.53 -15.76
N TYR A 462 22.85 -23.67 -14.49
CA TYR A 462 21.91 -24.00 -13.41
C TYR A 462 20.84 -22.91 -13.22
N ASN A 463 21.23 -21.64 -13.32
CA ASN A 463 20.27 -20.53 -13.25
C ASN A 463 19.29 -20.55 -14.43
N ILE A 464 19.77 -20.82 -15.66
CA ILE A 464 18.90 -20.98 -16.84
C ILE A 464 17.93 -22.15 -16.60
N SER A 465 18.43 -23.28 -16.10
CA SER A 465 17.61 -24.47 -15.79
C SER A 465 16.49 -24.15 -14.79
N SER A 466 16.82 -23.49 -13.69
CA SER A 466 15.87 -23.09 -12.65
C SER A 466 14.81 -22.13 -13.20
N LEU A 467 15.21 -21.16 -14.04
CA LEU A 467 14.30 -20.21 -14.66
C LEU A 467 13.35 -20.88 -15.67
N ILE A 468 13.82 -21.88 -16.42
CA ILE A 468 12.96 -22.69 -17.32
C ILE A 468 11.88 -23.43 -16.52
N SER A 469 12.25 -24.11 -15.43
CA SER A 469 11.29 -24.79 -14.55
C SER A 469 10.30 -23.80 -13.93
N SER A 470 10.80 -22.63 -13.50
CA SER A 470 9.95 -21.56 -12.98
C SER A 470 8.96 -21.05 -14.04
N LEU A 471 9.39 -20.84 -15.29
CA LEU A 471 8.51 -20.42 -16.38
C LEU A 471 7.43 -21.48 -16.66
N GLN A 472 7.79 -22.76 -16.69
CA GLN A 472 6.83 -23.86 -16.85
C GLN A 472 5.79 -23.87 -15.72
N ASN A 473 6.21 -23.69 -14.47
CA ASN A 473 5.31 -23.65 -13.31
C ASN A 473 4.41 -22.41 -13.28
N ILE A 474 4.92 -21.24 -13.66
CA ILE A 474 4.11 -20.01 -13.76
C ILE A 474 3.08 -20.14 -14.87
N VAL A 475 3.46 -20.67 -16.06
CA VAL A 475 2.51 -20.90 -17.14
C VAL A 475 1.48 -21.96 -16.77
N ARG A 476 1.89 -23.05 -16.10
CA ARG A 476 0.98 -24.07 -15.55
C ARG A 476 -0.01 -23.46 -14.57
N SER A 477 0.45 -22.60 -13.65
CA SER A 477 -0.40 -21.90 -12.68
C SER A 477 -1.36 -20.90 -13.34
N LYS A 478 -0.89 -20.18 -14.36
CA LYS A 478 -1.73 -19.27 -15.15
C LYS A 478 -2.81 -20.01 -15.93
N LEU A 479 -2.49 -21.18 -16.51
CA LEU A 479 -3.46 -22.03 -17.20
C LEU A 479 -4.42 -22.74 -16.23
N LEU A 480 -4.00 -23.03 -14.99
CA LEU A 480 -4.87 -23.53 -13.92
C LEU A 480 -5.68 -22.41 -13.23
N GLY A 481 -5.41 -21.15 -13.56
CA GLY A 481 -6.07 -19.96 -13.02
C GLY A 481 -5.80 -19.70 -11.53
N THR A 482 -4.71 -20.23 -10.99
CA THR A 482 -4.33 -20.05 -9.57
C THR A 482 -3.58 -18.74 -9.32
N LEU A 483 -2.94 -18.15 -10.33
CA LEU A 483 -2.16 -16.91 -10.24
C LEU A 483 -2.30 -16.05 -11.51
N GLN A 484 -2.72 -14.79 -11.36
CA GLN A 484 -2.72 -13.77 -12.43
C GLN A 484 -1.54 -12.80 -12.23
N ASN A 485 -0.33 -13.15 -12.67
CA ASN A 485 0.79 -12.22 -12.69
C ASN A 485 1.47 -12.19 -14.07
N ASP A 486 0.92 -11.42 -15.01
CA ASP A 486 1.60 -11.10 -16.28
C ASP A 486 2.99 -10.46 -16.05
N LYS A 487 3.11 -9.75 -14.92
CA LYS A 487 4.37 -9.20 -14.44
C LYS A 487 5.40 -10.30 -14.13
N GLU A 488 5.00 -11.39 -13.49
CA GLU A 488 5.92 -12.47 -13.10
C GLU A 488 6.43 -13.24 -14.33
N ILE A 489 5.55 -13.45 -15.33
CA ILE A 489 5.93 -14.04 -16.62
C ILE A 489 6.95 -13.15 -17.33
N SER A 490 6.67 -11.85 -17.47
CA SER A 490 7.57 -10.92 -18.17
C SER A 490 8.91 -10.75 -17.44
N GLU A 491 8.91 -10.72 -16.10
CA GLU A 491 10.13 -10.72 -15.30
C GLU A 491 10.95 -12.01 -15.50
N ASN A 492 10.31 -13.18 -15.50
CA ASN A 492 11.01 -14.45 -15.71
C ASN A 492 11.60 -14.55 -17.13
N LEU A 493 10.83 -14.18 -18.17
CA LEU A 493 11.32 -14.12 -19.54
C LEU A 493 12.53 -13.18 -19.68
N THR A 494 12.52 -12.04 -18.97
CA THR A 494 13.64 -11.08 -18.94
C THR A 494 14.87 -11.67 -18.24
N LYS A 495 14.67 -12.38 -17.12
CA LYS A 495 15.76 -13.07 -16.39
C LYS A 495 16.39 -14.17 -17.25
N ILE A 496 15.60 -14.94 -18.00
CA ILE A 496 16.10 -15.95 -18.94
C ILE A 496 16.98 -15.31 -20.00
N LYS A 497 16.51 -14.23 -20.64
CA LYS A 497 17.29 -13.48 -21.65
C LYS A 497 18.61 -12.97 -21.07
N CYS A 498 18.57 -12.40 -19.86
CA CYS A 498 19.77 -11.90 -19.18
C CYS A 498 20.80 -13.02 -18.92
N GLN A 499 20.37 -14.19 -18.46
CA GLN A 499 21.28 -15.32 -18.22
C GLN A 499 21.84 -15.91 -19.52
N LYS A 500 21.04 -15.98 -20.58
CA LYS A 500 21.49 -16.37 -21.92
C LYS A 500 22.61 -15.44 -22.42
N GLU A 501 22.44 -14.12 -22.33
CA GLU A 501 23.46 -13.14 -22.74
C GLU A 501 24.73 -13.26 -21.88
N LYS A 502 24.59 -13.47 -20.57
CA LYS A 502 25.74 -13.74 -19.68
C LYS A 502 26.54 -14.96 -20.14
N LEU A 503 25.86 -16.04 -20.53
CA LEU A 503 26.54 -17.24 -21.00
C LEU A 503 27.30 -17.01 -22.32
N ILE A 504 26.71 -16.27 -23.26
CA ILE A 504 27.35 -15.90 -24.52
C ILE A 504 28.62 -15.09 -24.27
N ASN A 505 28.53 -14.07 -23.40
CA ASN A 505 29.67 -13.21 -23.06
C ASN A 505 30.79 -14.01 -22.36
N LEU A 506 30.44 -14.88 -21.40
CA LEU A 506 31.41 -15.76 -20.74
C LEU A 506 32.12 -16.69 -21.73
N THR A 507 31.36 -17.26 -22.66
CA THR A 507 31.91 -18.15 -23.71
C THR A 507 32.84 -17.37 -24.66
N GLN A 508 32.51 -16.10 -24.94
CA GLN A 508 33.37 -15.21 -25.72
C GLN A 508 34.68 -14.88 -24.97
N GLU A 509 34.60 -14.54 -23.69
CA GLU A 509 35.77 -14.29 -22.83
C GLU A 509 36.70 -15.52 -22.83
N ILE A 510 36.16 -16.70 -22.56
CA ILE A 510 36.91 -17.96 -22.50
C ILE A 510 37.52 -18.33 -23.86
N SER A 511 36.80 -18.12 -24.96
CA SER A 511 37.32 -18.40 -26.30
C SER A 511 38.45 -17.44 -26.69
N SER A 512 38.42 -16.18 -26.23
CA SER A 512 39.51 -15.21 -26.46
C SER A 512 40.78 -15.51 -25.64
N GLN A 513 40.63 -16.10 -24.45
CA GLN A 513 41.74 -16.45 -23.56
C GLN A 513 42.54 -17.68 -24.02
N ASN A 514 41.92 -18.61 -24.77
CA ASN A 514 42.57 -19.86 -25.19
C ASN A 514 43.42 -19.75 -26.48
N VAL A 515 43.50 -18.56 -27.11
CA VAL A 515 44.27 -18.34 -28.35
C VAL A 515 45.76 -18.03 -28.09
N VAL A 516 46.18 -17.81 -26.83
CA VAL A 516 47.52 -17.25 -26.51
C VAL A 516 48.42 -18.21 -25.70
N LYS A 517 48.15 -19.52 -25.66
CA LYS A 517 49.02 -20.46 -24.92
C LYS A 517 50.04 -21.16 -25.82
N ASN A 518 51.19 -20.52 -26.04
CA ASN A 518 52.48 -21.18 -26.25
C ASN A 518 53.61 -20.34 -25.61
N ASN A 519 54.16 -20.88 -24.53
CA ASN A 519 55.40 -20.54 -23.79
C ASN A 519 55.51 -19.19 -23.04
N ASP A 520 55.99 -19.26 -21.79
CA ASP A 520 56.35 -18.21 -20.80
C ASP A 520 55.28 -17.61 -19.87
N ASP A 521 54.67 -18.45 -19.01
CA ASP A 521 53.69 -18.02 -18.00
C ASP A 521 54.25 -17.06 -16.91
N ALA A 522 55.48 -17.22 -16.43
CA ALA A 522 56.11 -16.28 -15.48
C ALA A 522 56.33 -14.88 -16.07
N SER A 523 56.90 -14.82 -17.27
CA SER A 523 57.27 -13.57 -17.93
C SER A 523 56.02 -12.81 -18.40
N ASN A 524 55.04 -13.54 -18.95
CA ASN A 524 53.76 -12.96 -19.36
C ASN A 524 52.95 -12.47 -18.15
N SER A 525 52.90 -13.23 -17.04
CA SER A 525 52.18 -12.79 -15.83
C SER A 525 52.82 -11.58 -15.16
N LEU A 526 54.16 -11.50 -15.13
CA LEU A 526 54.87 -10.31 -14.65
C LEU A 526 54.72 -9.13 -15.61
N THR A 527 54.64 -9.36 -16.92
CA THR A 527 54.37 -8.32 -17.93
C THR A 527 52.96 -7.76 -17.78
N VAL A 528 51.96 -8.64 -17.55
CA VAL A 528 50.58 -8.24 -17.25
C VAL A 528 50.53 -7.46 -15.93
N CYS A 529 51.22 -7.91 -14.87
CA CYS A 529 51.28 -7.15 -13.61
C CYS A 529 51.97 -5.79 -13.78
N ALA A 530 53.09 -5.71 -14.51
CA ALA A 530 53.79 -4.46 -14.78
C ALA A 530 52.95 -3.50 -15.64
N GLN A 531 52.21 -4.03 -16.64
CA GLN A 531 51.26 -3.27 -17.45
C GLN A 531 50.06 -2.80 -16.63
N GLU A 532 49.47 -3.65 -15.78
CA GLU A 532 48.36 -3.26 -14.89
C GLU A 532 48.78 -2.17 -13.90
N VAL A 533 49.99 -2.27 -13.33
CA VAL A 533 50.55 -1.22 -12.47
C VAL A 533 50.82 0.06 -13.28
N GLY A 534 51.30 -0.06 -14.53
CA GLY A 534 51.51 1.06 -15.46
C GLY A 534 50.22 1.76 -15.92
N GLU A 535 49.15 1.00 -16.18
CA GLU A 535 47.82 1.52 -16.48
C GLU A 535 47.20 2.20 -15.26
N THR A 536 47.41 1.64 -14.06
CA THR A 536 46.99 2.24 -12.79
C THR A 536 47.75 3.55 -12.52
N LEU A 537 49.04 3.63 -12.89
CA LEU A 537 49.84 4.86 -12.89
C LEU A 537 49.33 5.90 -13.91
N SER A 538 48.92 5.45 -15.09
CA SER A 538 48.38 6.33 -16.13
C SER A 538 47.06 6.97 -15.69
N LYS A 539 46.20 6.23 -14.96
CA LYS A 539 45.00 6.77 -14.32
C LYS A 539 45.31 7.81 -13.24
N LEU A 540 46.43 7.67 -12.54
CA LEU A 540 46.92 8.63 -11.54
C LEU A 540 47.45 9.93 -12.15
N PHE A 541 48.21 9.88 -13.25
CA PHE A 541 48.69 11.10 -13.91
C PHE A 541 47.53 11.97 -14.44
N VAL A 542 46.42 11.34 -14.87
CA VAL A 542 45.18 12.03 -15.25
C VAL A 542 44.45 12.65 -14.05
N LEU A 543 44.65 12.11 -12.84
CA LEU A 543 44.09 12.65 -11.59
C LEU A 543 44.96 13.77 -11.00
N ASP A 544 46.29 13.73 -11.17
CA ASP A 544 47.26 14.71 -10.68
C ASP A 544 47.12 16.08 -11.40
N GLU A 545 46.76 16.09 -12.69
CA GLU A 545 46.44 17.35 -13.42
C GLU A 545 45.17 18.05 -12.91
N LYS A 546 44.25 17.31 -12.29
CA LYS A 546 42.96 17.83 -11.81
C LYS A 546 42.91 18.08 -10.32
N GLN A 547 43.88 17.61 -9.54
CA GLN A 547 43.87 17.71 -8.08
C GLN A 547 45.27 17.90 -7.52
N LYS A 548 45.54 19.08 -6.92
CA LYS A 548 46.64 19.26 -5.95
C LYS A 548 46.34 18.49 -4.65
N SER A 549 46.21 17.16 -4.72
CA SER A 549 46.00 16.32 -3.55
C SER A 549 47.33 15.77 -3.06
N ASN A 550 47.48 15.70 -1.73
CA ASN A 550 48.72 15.44 -0.99
C ASN A 550 49.26 13.99 -1.10
N PHE A 551 49.07 13.31 -2.24
CA PHE A 551 49.50 11.93 -2.41
C PHE A 551 50.76 11.89 -3.28
N ASP A 552 51.89 11.53 -2.67
CA ASP A 552 53.19 11.46 -3.35
C ASP A 552 53.14 10.36 -4.43
N SER A 553 52.89 10.76 -5.68
CA SER A 553 52.98 9.94 -6.91
C SER A 553 54.29 9.15 -7.01
N LYS A 554 55.30 9.57 -6.23
CA LYS A 554 56.61 8.93 -6.03
C LYS A 554 56.54 7.53 -5.41
N ILE A 555 55.58 7.23 -4.51
CA ILE A 555 55.43 5.89 -3.91
C ILE A 555 55.03 4.88 -4.98
N LEU A 556 54.04 5.25 -5.79
CA LEU A 556 53.50 4.40 -6.84
C LEU A 556 54.52 4.23 -7.99
N LEU A 557 55.27 5.29 -8.29
CA LEU A 557 56.37 5.25 -9.25
C LEU A 557 57.49 4.29 -8.80
N SER A 558 57.90 4.35 -7.54
CA SER A 558 58.92 3.44 -6.99
C SER A 558 58.42 2.00 -6.93
N ALA A 559 57.16 1.75 -6.56
CA ALA A 559 56.57 0.40 -6.57
C ALA A 559 56.55 -0.19 -7.99
N ALA A 560 56.16 0.59 -9.00
CA ALA A 560 56.17 0.15 -10.40
C ALA A 560 57.57 -0.15 -10.94
N ARG A 561 58.56 0.69 -10.60
CA ARG A 561 59.96 0.46 -10.97
C ARG A 561 60.51 -0.82 -10.34
N ILE A 562 60.10 -1.14 -9.11
CA ILE A 562 60.51 -2.38 -8.44
C ILE A 562 59.90 -3.61 -9.13
N VAL A 563 58.63 -3.55 -9.52
CA VAL A 563 57.97 -4.65 -10.27
C VAL A 563 58.59 -4.83 -11.65
N GLU A 564 58.86 -3.75 -12.38
CA GLU A 564 59.50 -3.81 -13.70
C GLU A 564 60.94 -4.32 -13.61
N ARG A 565 61.68 -3.91 -12.57
CA ARG A 565 63.04 -4.41 -12.36
C ARG A 565 63.05 -5.88 -11.92
N ALA A 566 62.08 -6.31 -11.12
CA ALA A 566 61.87 -7.71 -10.79
C ALA A 566 61.59 -8.54 -12.05
N ARG A 567 60.77 -8.04 -12.98
CA ARG A 567 60.54 -8.65 -14.29
C ARG A 567 61.84 -8.80 -15.09
N GLN A 568 62.65 -7.75 -15.19
CA GLN A 568 63.94 -7.79 -15.91
C GLN A 568 64.88 -8.85 -15.32
N LEU A 569 65.02 -8.92 -13.99
CA LEU A 569 65.86 -9.92 -13.34
C LEU A 569 65.33 -11.35 -13.53
N THR A 570 64.02 -11.51 -13.54
CA THR A 570 63.34 -12.80 -13.83
C THR A 570 63.65 -13.25 -15.26
N MET A 571 63.52 -12.34 -16.23
CA MET A 571 63.80 -12.60 -17.64
C MET A 571 65.27 -12.98 -17.86
N MET A 572 66.21 -12.27 -17.22
CA MET A 572 67.64 -12.61 -17.26
C MET A 572 67.95 -13.97 -16.62
N GLN A 573 67.20 -14.38 -15.59
CA GLN A 573 67.38 -15.69 -14.96
C GLN A 573 66.81 -16.83 -15.81
N ILE A 574 65.67 -16.61 -16.47
CA ILE A 574 65.08 -17.55 -17.45
C ILE A 574 66.04 -17.73 -18.63
N GLU A 575 66.56 -16.65 -19.20
CA GLU A 575 67.53 -16.71 -20.31
C GLU A 575 68.80 -17.48 -19.94
N LYS A 576 69.22 -17.40 -18.67
CA LYS A 576 70.48 -18.01 -18.20
C LYS A 576 70.34 -19.44 -17.67
N HIS A 577 69.18 -19.82 -17.12
CA HIS A 577 68.99 -21.12 -16.43
C HIS A 577 67.81 -21.94 -16.97
N GLY A 578 67.07 -21.42 -17.96
CA GLY A 578 65.97 -22.10 -18.66
C GLY A 578 64.69 -22.31 -17.86
N HIS A 579 64.72 -22.17 -16.53
CA HIS A 579 63.56 -22.30 -15.63
C HIS A 579 63.80 -21.55 -14.32
N ILE A 580 62.72 -21.17 -13.64
CA ILE A 580 62.75 -20.57 -12.30
C ILE A 580 61.98 -21.47 -11.33
N ASP A 581 62.69 -22.05 -10.35
CA ASP A 581 62.09 -22.95 -9.36
C ASP A 581 61.02 -22.29 -8.47
N ASN A 582 61.07 -20.96 -8.30
CA ASN A 582 60.14 -20.18 -7.49
C ASN A 582 59.12 -19.37 -8.31
N GLU A 583 58.78 -19.82 -9.52
CA GLU A 583 57.87 -19.12 -10.44
C GLU A 583 56.52 -18.76 -9.77
N LYS A 584 55.89 -19.72 -9.07
CA LYS A 584 54.59 -19.49 -8.39
C LYS A 584 54.70 -18.46 -7.26
N GLY A 585 55.79 -18.48 -6.49
CA GLY A 585 56.01 -17.51 -5.42
C GLY A 585 56.24 -16.10 -5.96
N MET A 586 56.94 -15.97 -7.09
CA MET A 586 57.15 -14.68 -7.76
C MET A 586 55.87 -14.11 -8.36
N ILE A 587 55.05 -14.94 -9.01
CA ILE A 587 53.75 -14.52 -9.55
C ILE A 587 52.83 -14.06 -8.41
N HIS A 588 52.77 -14.82 -7.31
CA HIS A 588 51.95 -14.46 -6.17
C HIS A 588 52.39 -13.14 -5.53
N ALA A 589 53.69 -12.96 -5.27
CA ALA A 589 54.21 -11.73 -4.68
C ALA A 589 54.05 -10.51 -5.59
N ALA A 590 54.13 -10.68 -6.91
CA ALA A 590 53.86 -9.60 -7.87
C ALA A 590 52.36 -9.23 -7.92
N GLY A 591 51.48 -10.22 -7.78
CA GLY A 591 50.04 -10.01 -7.59
C GLY A 591 49.73 -9.22 -6.32
N GLU A 592 50.35 -9.58 -5.19
CA GLU A 592 50.19 -8.87 -3.91
C GLU A 592 50.61 -7.40 -3.99
N VAL A 593 51.67 -7.08 -4.75
CA VAL A 593 52.08 -5.68 -4.99
C VAL A 593 51.03 -4.95 -5.83
N THR A 594 50.49 -5.59 -6.85
CA THR A 594 49.48 -5.01 -7.74
C THR A 594 48.18 -4.72 -7.00
N GLU A 595 47.73 -5.65 -6.15
CA GLU A 595 46.55 -5.46 -5.29
C GLU A 595 46.77 -4.37 -4.24
N ALA A 596 47.94 -4.33 -3.61
CA ALA A 596 48.30 -3.29 -2.64
C ALA A 596 48.29 -1.89 -3.27
N VAL A 597 48.77 -1.77 -4.51
CA VAL A 597 48.75 -0.53 -5.30
C VAL A 597 47.31 -0.11 -5.65
N LYS A 598 46.46 -1.06 -6.08
CA LYS A 598 45.02 -0.79 -6.34
C LYS A 598 44.29 -0.33 -5.08
N LEU A 599 44.57 -0.95 -3.93
CA LEU A 599 43.99 -0.57 -2.65
C LEU A 599 44.42 0.85 -2.23
N PHE A 600 45.69 1.20 -2.45
CA PHE A 600 46.19 2.55 -2.17
C PHE A 600 45.55 3.61 -3.08
N LEU A 601 45.28 3.28 -4.36
CA LEU A 601 44.54 4.16 -5.28
C LEU A 601 43.11 4.40 -4.79
N ILE A 602 42.39 3.36 -4.40
CA ILE A 602 41.02 3.48 -3.88
C ILE A 602 40.98 4.39 -2.64
N VAL A 603 41.96 4.24 -1.74
CA VAL A 603 42.09 5.12 -0.57
C VAL A 603 42.40 6.57 -0.98
N ALA A 604 43.17 6.80 -2.04
CA ALA A 604 43.44 8.14 -2.56
C ALA A 604 42.21 8.78 -3.23
N GLU A 605 41.28 8.00 -3.78
CA GLU A 605 40.03 8.47 -4.41
C GLU A 605 38.92 8.78 -3.40
N MET A 606 38.98 8.22 -2.18
CA MET A 606 37.98 8.44 -1.14
C MET A 606 37.98 9.90 -0.65
N LYS A 607 36.86 10.60 -0.86
CA LYS A 607 36.60 11.93 -0.28
C LYS A 607 35.68 11.80 0.94
N ASN A 608 35.97 12.57 1.98
CA ASN A 608 35.12 12.76 3.16
C ASN A 608 34.88 11.49 4.01
N ASP A 609 35.90 10.65 4.15
CA ASP A 609 35.86 9.52 5.09
C ASP A 609 36.52 9.93 6.42
N GLU A 610 35.82 9.71 7.55
CA GLU A 610 36.32 10.05 8.89
C GLU A 610 37.58 9.24 9.24
N ASP A 611 37.69 8.03 8.70
CA ASP A 611 38.80 7.09 8.92
C ASP A 611 39.87 7.15 7.82
N LEU A 612 39.78 8.12 6.90
CA LEU A 612 40.68 8.22 5.74
C LEU A 612 42.15 8.16 6.15
N ASN A 613 42.52 8.84 7.23
CA ASN A 613 43.91 8.88 7.70
C ASN A 613 44.41 7.49 8.17
N TYR A 614 43.57 6.68 8.83
CA TYR A 614 43.93 5.32 9.25
C TYR A 614 44.04 4.36 8.07
N LYS A 615 43.17 4.56 7.07
CA LYS A 615 43.18 3.78 5.82
C LYS A 615 44.44 4.08 5.00
N ILE A 616 44.89 5.34 4.95
CA ILE A 616 46.15 5.74 4.30
C ILE A 616 47.37 5.06 4.95
N VAL A 617 47.46 5.07 6.29
CA VAL A 617 48.56 4.42 7.01
C VAL A 617 48.58 2.92 6.79
N SER A 618 47.40 2.28 6.81
CA SER A 618 47.28 0.83 6.57
C SER A 618 47.68 0.47 5.13
N ALA A 619 47.20 1.21 4.14
CA ALA A 619 47.52 0.98 2.74
C ALA A 619 49.04 1.16 2.45
N ALA A 620 49.68 2.18 3.05
CA ALA A 620 51.12 2.38 2.92
C ALA A 620 51.95 1.24 3.53
N LYS A 621 51.51 0.67 4.67
CA LYS A 621 52.16 -0.48 5.32
C LYS A 621 52.02 -1.76 4.48
N ILE A 622 50.84 -1.97 3.89
CA ILE A 622 50.58 -3.12 3.01
C ILE A 622 51.49 -3.07 1.79
N ILE A 623 51.63 -1.91 1.13
CA ILE A 623 52.58 -1.76 0.00
C ILE A 623 54.01 -2.13 0.41
N ASN A 624 54.50 -1.64 1.55
CA ASN A 624 55.85 -1.98 2.02
C ASN A 624 56.02 -3.48 2.28
N ALA A 625 55.01 -4.15 2.83
CA ALA A 625 55.03 -5.58 3.08
C ALA A 625 55.03 -6.38 1.77
N SER A 626 54.15 -6.06 0.82
CA SER A 626 54.08 -6.73 -0.48
C SER A 626 55.36 -6.54 -1.29
N VAL A 627 55.97 -5.35 -1.26
CA VAL A 627 57.24 -5.09 -1.94
C VAL A 627 58.39 -5.87 -1.28
N ALA A 628 58.43 -5.96 0.04
CA ALA A 628 59.43 -6.78 0.74
C ALA A 628 59.28 -8.28 0.40
N SER A 629 58.04 -8.77 0.27
CA SER A 629 57.71 -10.13 -0.17
C SER A 629 58.26 -10.42 -1.57
N LEU A 630 57.99 -9.53 -2.54
CA LEU A 630 58.47 -9.66 -3.91
C LEU A 630 60.01 -9.67 -3.98
N VAL A 631 60.66 -8.80 -3.22
CA VAL A 631 62.13 -8.70 -3.20
C VAL A 631 62.76 -9.93 -2.55
N ALA A 632 62.14 -10.48 -1.50
CA ALA A 632 62.56 -11.73 -0.92
C ALA A 632 62.52 -12.86 -1.96
N CYS A 633 61.45 -12.94 -2.76
CA CYS A 633 61.32 -13.93 -3.84
C CYS A 633 62.37 -13.75 -4.96
N VAL A 634 62.68 -12.50 -5.35
CA VAL A 634 63.69 -12.19 -6.37
C VAL A 634 65.12 -12.52 -5.90
N ASN A 635 65.40 -12.37 -4.61
CA ASN A 635 66.75 -12.57 -4.06
C ASN A 635 67.14 -14.03 -3.80
N VAL A 636 66.22 -15.00 -3.89
CA VAL A 636 66.47 -16.41 -3.52
C VAL A 636 67.55 -17.08 -4.38
N LYS A 637 67.79 -16.66 -5.65
CA LYS A 637 68.77 -17.33 -6.54
C LYS A 637 69.63 -16.45 -7.46
N GLY A 638 69.61 -15.12 -7.31
CA GLY A 638 70.49 -14.28 -8.12
C GLY A 638 70.24 -12.80 -7.97
N GLY A 639 70.34 -12.30 -6.74
CA GLY A 639 70.00 -10.92 -6.36
C GLY A 639 70.57 -9.83 -7.28
N ASP A 640 69.97 -8.65 -7.18
CA ASP A 640 70.26 -7.51 -8.06
C ASP A 640 71.70 -7.00 -7.89
N LYS A 641 72.59 -7.45 -8.79
CA LYS A 641 74.02 -7.05 -8.80
C LYS A 641 74.21 -5.55 -8.99
N GLU A 642 73.25 -4.87 -9.61
CA GLU A 642 73.27 -3.44 -9.89
C GLU A 642 72.69 -2.59 -8.74
N LYS A 643 72.16 -3.23 -7.68
CA LYS A 643 71.56 -2.59 -6.48
C LYS A 643 70.38 -1.63 -6.73
N ILE A 644 69.83 -1.59 -7.94
CA ILE A 644 68.72 -0.70 -8.34
C ILE A 644 67.45 -0.97 -7.52
N ILE A 645 67.12 -2.24 -7.29
CA ILE A 645 65.99 -2.66 -6.43
C ILE A 645 66.20 -2.16 -5.00
N ASN A 646 67.41 -2.25 -4.46
CA ASN A 646 67.69 -1.82 -3.10
C ASN A 646 67.58 -0.30 -2.95
N ASP A 647 67.99 0.47 -3.97
CA ASP A 647 67.86 1.93 -3.97
C ASP A 647 66.40 2.38 -4.13
N GLU A 648 65.61 1.74 -4.98
CA GLU A 648 64.17 2.05 -5.12
C GLU A 648 63.36 1.59 -3.90
N ILE A 649 63.73 0.49 -3.23
CA ILE A 649 63.14 0.12 -1.93
C ILE A 649 63.46 1.16 -0.88
N LYS A 650 64.70 1.67 -0.84
CA LYS A 650 65.09 2.71 0.11
C LYS A 650 64.29 3.99 -0.13
N ASN A 651 64.07 4.35 -1.39
CA ASN A 651 63.22 5.48 -1.77
C ASN A 651 61.75 5.24 -1.39
N LEU A 652 61.18 4.08 -1.74
CA LEU A 652 59.82 3.70 -1.39
C LEU A 652 59.59 3.72 0.12
N LYS A 653 60.53 3.15 0.89
CA LYS A 653 60.50 3.14 2.34
C LYS A 653 60.57 4.56 2.91
N ASN A 654 61.46 5.41 2.41
CA ASN A 654 61.54 6.80 2.85
C ASN A 654 60.25 7.58 2.55
N PHE A 655 59.65 7.37 1.37
CA PHE A 655 58.40 8.05 0.99
C PHE A 655 57.20 7.56 1.81
N THR A 656 57.05 6.25 1.97
CA THR A 656 55.98 5.66 2.79
C THR A 656 56.12 6.03 4.26
N GLU A 657 57.33 6.00 4.83
CA GLU A 657 57.57 6.45 6.22
C GLU A 657 57.29 7.94 6.40
N LYS A 658 57.60 8.77 5.39
CA LYS A 658 57.26 10.20 5.42
C LYS A 658 55.75 10.43 5.45
N ILE A 659 54.98 9.76 4.56
CA ILE A 659 53.51 9.85 4.57
C ILE A 659 52.93 9.32 5.89
N ILE A 660 53.44 8.19 6.38
CA ILE A 660 53.00 7.61 7.65
C ILE A 660 53.21 8.63 8.78
N LYS A 661 54.41 9.22 8.91
CA LYS A 661 54.68 10.24 9.94
C LYS A 661 53.83 11.49 9.80
N GLU A 662 53.64 12.01 8.59
CA GLU A 662 52.81 13.19 8.35
C GLU A 662 51.32 12.92 8.65
N THR A 663 50.84 11.71 8.34
CA THR A 663 49.45 11.30 8.55
C THR A 663 49.19 10.94 10.01
N GLU A 664 50.13 10.25 10.67
CA GLU A 664 50.10 10.00 12.12
C GLU A 664 50.11 11.32 12.89
N ALA A 665 50.92 12.31 12.50
CA ALA A 665 50.89 13.63 13.12
C ALA A 665 49.53 14.34 12.98
N LYS A 666 48.81 14.15 11.87
CA LYS A 666 47.44 14.67 11.68
C LYS A 666 46.42 13.90 12.52
N ILE A 667 46.59 12.58 12.68
CA ILE A 667 45.76 11.75 13.55
C ILE A 667 45.96 12.18 15.02
N PHE A 668 47.21 12.33 15.46
CA PHE A 668 47.52 12.79 16.81
C PHE A 668 46.98 14.19 17.11
N LYS A 669 47.06 15.13 16.16
CA LYS A 669 46.41 16.46 16.31
C LYS A 669 44.89 16.36 16.44
N LYS A 670 44.23 15.50 15.65
CA LYS A 670 42.77 15.27 15.76
C LYS A 670 42.39 14.62 17.09
N LEU A 671 43.20 13.68 17.58
CA LEU A 671 42.99 13.04 18.88
C LEU A 671 43.18 14.05 20.02
N GLU A 672 44.21 14.91 19.96
CA GLU A 672 44.40 15.99 20.94
C GLU A 672 43.29 17.06 20.91
N GLU A 673 42.71 17.35 19.74
CA GLU A 673 41.56 18.25 19.60
C GLU A 673 40.25 17.64 20.14
N ASN A 674 40.06 16.33 19.99
CA ASN A 674 38.94 15.60 20.58
C ASN A 674 39.09 15.46 22.10
N ASP A 675 40.30 15.17 22.59
CA ASP A 675 40.60 15.09 24.03
C ASP A 675 40.46 16.45 24.75
N LYS A 676 40.61 17.57 24.03
CA LYS A 676 40.34 18.92 24.54
C LYS A 676 38.85 19.29 24.54
N LYS A 677 38.02 18.66 23.70
CA LYS A 677 36.56 18.88 23.66
C LYS A 677 35.81 18.07 24.72
N ASP A 678 36.32 16.91 25.11
CA ASP A 678 35.64 16.03 26.07
C ASP A 678 36.12 16.14 27.52
N ASN A 679 37.14 16.96 27.81
CA ASN A 679 37.62 17.15 29.18
C ASN A 679 37.12 18.44 29.86
N LYS A 680 35.82 18.47 30.20
CA LYS A 680 35.34 19.03 31.48
C LYS A 680 34.02 18.38 31.90
N LYS A 681 34.08 17.12 32.31
CA LYS A 681 33.16 16.58 33.33
C LYS A 681 33.82 15.37 33.97
N VAL A 682 34.16 15.50 35.25
CA VAL A 682 34.61 14.40 36.09
C VAL A 682 33.57 13.28 35.98
N MET A 683 33.88 12.23 35.23
CA MET A 683 32.98 11.09 35.03
C MET A 683 33.07 10.17 36.24
N ILE A 684 31.99 10.12 37.01
CA ILE A 684 31.77 9.15 38.09
C ILE A 684 31.57 7.77 37.42
N PRO A 685 32.25 6.68 37.86
CA PRO A 685 32.18 5.35 37.25
C PRO A 685 30.76 4.80 37.07
N VAL A 686 29.83 5.23 37.92
CA VAL A 686 28.39 4.89 37.83
C VAL A 686 27.74 5.45 36.57
N ILE A 687 28.10 6.66 36.14
CA ILE A 687 27.56 7.28 34.92
C ILE A 687 28.10 6.57 33.68
N LEU A 688 29.36 6.14 33.71
CA LEU A 688 29.97 5.33 32.66
C LEU A 688 29.24 4.00 32.51
N LYS A 689 28.94 3.34 33.63
CA LYS A 689 28.14 2.12 33.66
C LYS A 689 26.72 2.35 33.16
N LEU A 690 26.10 3.49 33.50
CA LEU A 690 24.76 3.85 33.04
C LEU A 690 24.73 4.12 31.53
N ASN A 691 25.73 4.80 31.00
CA ASN A 691 25.85 5.09 29.57
C ASN A 691 26.10 3.81 28.77
N LEU A 692 26.99 2.93 29.25
CA LEU A 692 27.20 1.61 28.66
C LEU A 692 25.93 0.76 28.72
N GLN A 693 25.18 0.83 29.81
CA GLN A 693 23.92 0.10 29.94
C GLN A 693 22.83 0.64 28.99
N ASN A 694 22.78 1.97 28.79
CA ASN A 694 21.89 2.58 27.80
C ASN A 694 22.27 2.19 26.36
N GLU A 695 23.57 2.09 26.08
CA GLU A 695 24.07 1.68 24.77
C GLU A 695 23.81 0.19 24.50
N ILE A 696 24.02 -0.67 25.51
CA ILE A 696 23.65 -2.09 25.45
C ILE A 696 22.13 -2.24 25.23
N ASN A 697 21.30 -1.48 25.95
CA ASN A 697 19.85 -1.51 25.77
C ASN A 697 19.43 -1.02 24.38
N ALA A 698 20.10 -0.01 23.82
CA ALA A 698 19.85 0.46 22.47
C ALA A 698 20.21 -0.59 21.41
N GLN A 699 21.31 -1.32 21.60
CA GLN A 699 21.72 -2.42 20.72
C GLN A 699 20.79 -3.62 20.84
N TRP A 700 20.34 -3.97 22.05
CA TRP A 700 19.33 -5.02 22.26
C TRP A 700 18.01 -4.71 21.55
N LYS A 701 17.55 -3.45 21.64
CA LYS A 701 16.32 -3.03 20.96
C LYS A 701 16.44 -3.12 19.44
N LYS A 702 17.61 -2.79 18.88
CA LYS A 702 17.91 -3.00 17.45
C LYS A 702 17.90 -4.49 17.08
N CYS A 703 18.51 -5.35 17.88
CA CYS A 703 18.45 -6.80 17.64
C CYS A 703 17.01 -7.34 17.69
N GLU A 704 16.19 -6.91 18.65
CA GLU A 704 14.77 -7.32 18.71
C GLU A 704 13.97 -6.85 17.49
N GLU A 705 14.22 -5.63 16.99
CA GLU A 705 13.58 -5.11 15.78
C GLU A 705 14.02 -5.89 14.53
N GLU A 706 15.29 -6.26 14.43
CA GLU A 706 15.81 -7.11 13.34
C GLU A 706 15.28 -8.54 13.42
N GLU A 707 15.15 -9.09 14.62
CA GLU A 707 14.58 -10.42 14.85
C GLU A 707 13.08 -10.45 14.52
N LYS A 708 12.32 -9.38 14.87
CA LYS A 708 10.94 -9.21 14.42
C LYS A 708 10.84 -9.12 12.90
N LYS A 709 11.70 -8.34 12.24
CA LYS A 709 11.77 -8.27 10.78
C LYS A 709 12.07 -9.65 10.17
N LEU A 710 12.98 -10.41 10.78
CA LEU A 710 13.33 -11.76 10.34
C LEU A 710 12.16 -12.74 10.56
N TYR A 711 11.44 -12.62 11.67
CA TYR A 711 10.26 -13.43 11.97
C TYR A 711 9.11 -13.13 11.00
N GLU A 712 8.83 -11.86 10.73
CA GLU A 712 7.87 -11.43 9.70
C GLU A 712 8.28 -11.91 8.32
N PHE A 713 9.58 -11.86 7.98
CA PHE A 713 10.11 -12.39 6.74
C PHE A 713 9.92 -13.91 6.63
N ARG A 714 10.17 -14.67 7.70
CA ARG A 714 9.94 -16.13 7.74
C ARG A 714 8.46 -16.47 7.65
N LYS A 715 7.58 -15.69 8.29
CA LYS A 715 6.12 -15.85 8.23
C LYS A 715 5.54 -15.52 6.85
N ARG A 716 6.21 -14.69 6.04
CA ARG A 716 5.85 -14.43 4.63
C ARG A 716 6.29 -15.54 3.66
N LYS A 717 7.15 -16.45 4.10
CA LYS A 717 7.75 -17.50 3.25
C LYS A 717 7.15 -18.90 3.49
N ILE A 718 6.29 -19.04 4.50
CA ILE A 718 5.40 -20.19 4.77
C ILE A 718 4.00 -19.73 4.39
#